data_AF-A0A2D6XKE8-F1
#
_entry.id   AF-A0A2D6XKE8-F1
#
_cell.length_a   1.000
_cell.length_b   1.000
_cell.length_c   1.000
_cell.angle_alpha   90.00
_cell.angle_beta   90.00
_cell.angle_gamma   90.00
#
_symmetry.space_group_name_H-M   'P 1'
#
loop_
_entity.id
_entity.type
_entity.pdbx_description
1 polymer ?
#
loop_
_entity_poly.entity_id
_entity_poly.type
_entity_poly.pdbx_seq_one_letter_code
_entity_poly.pdbx_strand_id
1 'polypeptide(L)'
;MFWDGCRYEGDDFFEDYEDEELEQEAGTTPGSVFYFLDKFFDRFGDELKVKEERIAEIKVMVEAGDLESAEIALKEYIKLANELEHEIDPERREDAKRSAAAIRAVMKGIRDQLPPEERGKFVREIMSKEHSIAAAAEIAGKIKELCQALSEIDPVEYSRICVAGDDAPKWQKELDKRWTGEQREEAKKFGKIMAQCFKTSGQDCKCDEIPFSDFADACSVAAPLATACDIEGDESACVKLDSLQMPELPEHLQEVFDDLESGMMESKFEMHMPRECVEAGVTKPKECGKIMIKTHSPQECKQALLDSGCEREMDCRKICDKIMMKKHAPKCAEKRITDPDECARFMDNFRGGDRMGGPMIDFNCKEISDPAERLDCYDKASSQAKGFGGMDDDYKGNCMTESDWKAKKTECKAKFGDHAGDEPIMGDSGQGYKCPIDAKCIDFSQGKIGFGEIKQKEKECASKCESQQKAWDFSYGVCKCYGSDWEDGGEGPSDGWDEGPGCHDCAAGCPGASRTDCVNDRCECYYDGDEYTDTSPVDGGDDTDSGTDGGGDTDSGAGGGGGTDSGDGGGVGGGGSGGSDSGGSSGGGDSGGSDSGGSSGGGGSGGSNDGGSDSGGGGDSGGGSDGGGSGGGGGGVTGDVVGGGFLDYYYG
;
A
#
# COMPACT_ATOMS: atom_id res chain seq x y z
N MET A 1 12.26 53.26 7.72
CA MET A 1 11.42 52.16 8.23
C MET A 1 12.38 51.08 8.69
N PHE A 2 12.50 50.91 10.01
CA PHE A 2 13.30 49.85 10.63
C PHE A 2 12.51 48.54 10.52
N TRP A 3 13.11 47.50 9.94
CA TRP A 3 12.56 46.14 9.89
C TRP A 3 12.83 45.39 11.22
N ASP A 4 12.69 46.08 12.35
CA ASP A 4 12.69 45.44 13.68
C ASP A 4 11.29 44.86 13.91
N GLY A 5 11.10 43.58 13.58
CA GLY A 5 9.86 42.88 13.95
C GLY A 5 9.39 41.74 13.06
N CYS A 6 10.02 41.49 11.91
CA CYS A 6 9.72 40.28 11.13
C CYS A 6 10.58 39.13 11.65
N ARG A 7 10.16 38.52 12.77
CA ARG A 7 10.64 37.18 13.15
C ARG A 7 10.12 36.21 12.09
N TYR A 8 11.01 35.49 11.41
CA TYR A 8 10.56 34.50 10.44
C TYR A 8 9.99 33.32 11.23
N GLU A 9 8.80 32.86 10.86
CA GLU A 9 8.28 31.58 11.37
C GLU A 9 9.32 30.51 11.01
N GLY A 10 9.95 29.90 12.03
CA GLY A 10 11.06 28.97 11.86
C GLY A 10 12.44 29.44 12.35
N ASP A 11 12.55 30.64 12.93
CA ASP A 11 13.79 31.05 13.63
C ASP A 11 14.10 30.17 14.86
N ASP A 12 13.07 29.53 15.44
CA ASP A 12 13.20 28.61 16.59
C ASP A 12 14.13 27.40 16.29
N PHE A 13 14.31 27.04 15.01
CA PHE A 13 15.23 25.96 14.60
C PHE A 13 16.71 26.28 14.85
N PHE A 14 17.04 27.56 15.03
CA PHE A 14 18.42 28.04 15.03
C PHE A 14 18.84 28.70 16.36
N GLU A 15 17.96 28.73 17.37
CA GLU A 15 18.26 29.37 18.66
C GLU A 15 19.50 28.75 19.33
N ASP A 16 19.75 27.45 19.13
CA ASP A 16 20.91 26.74 19.70
C ASP A 16 22.23 27.02 18.96
N TYR A 17 22.19 27.72 17.82
CA TYR A 17 23.34 27.91 16.91
C TYR A 17 23.58 29.38 16.54
N GLU A 18 23.03 30.34 17.31
CA GLU A 18 23.15 31.77 16.98
C GLU A 18 24.60 32.29 16.94
N ASP A 19 25.52 31.62 17.65
CA ASP A 19 26.93 31.99 17.77
C ASP A 19 27.86 31.23 16.80
N GLU A 20 27.32 30.38 15.91
CA GLU A 20 28.14 29.59 14.99
C GLU A 20 28.70 30.44 13.83
N GLU A 21 29.99 30.26 13.56
CA GLU A 21 30.69 30.89 12.43
C GLU A 21 30.98 29.86 11.33
N LEU A 22 31.20 30.33 10.10
CA LEU A 22 31.64 29.43 9.01
C LEU A 22 33.00 28.84 9.36
N GLU A 23 33.09 27.51 9.34
CA GLU A 23 34.37 26.82 9.56
C GLU A 23 35.29 26.90 8.33
N GLN A 24 34.70 27.03 7.14
CA GLN A 24 35.45 27.05 5.89
C GLN A 24 35.93 28.47 5.54
N GLU A 25 37.21 28.57 5.19
CA GLU A 25 37.75 29.77 4.53
C GLU A 25 37.24 29.86 3.10
N ALA A 26 37.20 31.06 2.53
CA ALA A 26 36.79 31.24 1.15
C ALA A 26 37.77 30.52 0.20
N GLY A 27 37.22 29.68 -0.66
CA GLY A 27 37.93 29.04 -1.76
C GLY A 27 38.44 30.04 -2.80
N THR A 28 38.96 29.52 -3.91
CA THR A 28 39.32 30.39 -5.03
C THR A 28 38.09 30.99 -5.67
N THR A 29 38.02 32.32 -5.80
CA THR A 29 36.90 32.98 -6.49
C THR A 29 36.89 32.68 -8.00
N PRO A 30 35.74 32.76 -8.69
CA PRO A 30 35.61 32.52 -10.14
C PRO A 30 36.60 33.25 -11.06
N GLY A 31 37.12 34.41 -10.65
CA GLY A 31 38.14 35.18 -11.39
C GLY A 31 39.57 34.62 -11.31
N SER A 32 39.81 33.60 -10.48
CA SER A 32 41.12 32.96 -10.33
C SER A 32 41.36 31.90 -11.41
N VAL A 33 42.60 31.85 -11.93
CA VAL A 33 43.04 30.80 -12.87
C VAL A 33 42.92 29.39 -12.25
N PHE A 34 42.92 29.30 -10.92
CA PHE A 34 42.84 28.04 -10.19
C PHE A 34 41.40 27.62 -9.83
N TYR A 35 40.37 28.43 -10.15
CA TYR A 35 38.96 28.11 -9.88
C TYR A 35 38.52 26.75 -10.43
N PHE A 36 39.02 26.39 -11.62
CA PHE A 36 38.73 25.11 -12.24
C PHE A 36 39.26 23.91 -11.46
N LEU A 37 40.40 24.06 -10.78
CA LEU A 37 40.96 22.99 -9.95
C LEU A 37 40.14 22.81 -8.68
N ASP A 38 39.70 23.89 -8.05
CA ASP A 38 38.83 23.87 -6.86
C ASP A 38 37.53 23.11 -7.13
N LYS A 39 36.82 23.54 -8.18
CA LYS A 39 35.55 22.93 -8.60
C LYS A 39 35.68 21.46 -8.99
N PHE A 40 36.88 21.03 -9.37
CA PHE A 40 37.15 19.62 -9.62
C PHE A 40 37.22 18.82 -8.32
N PHE A 41 37.84 19.36 -7.26
CA PHE A 41 37.92 18.69 -5.95
C PHE A 41 36.59 18.74 -5.19
N ASP A 42 35.79 19.79 -5.36
CA ASP A 42 34.46 19.92 -4.73
C ASP A 42 33.51 18.77 -5.06
N ARG A 43 33.64 18.16 -6.24
CA ARG A 43 32.83 16.99 -6.63
C ARG A 43 33.06 15.77 -5.74
N PHE A 44 34.16 15.76 -4.99
CA PHE A 44 34.52 14.72 -4.04
C PHE A 44 34.44 15.22 -2.59
N GLY A 45 34.18 16.51 -2.41
CA GLY A 45 34.05 17.15 -1.12
C GLY A 45 32.74 16.78 -0.45
N ASP A 46 32.72 16.97 0.86
CA ASP A 46 31.49 16.93 1.63
C ASP A 46 30.55 18.06 1.18
N GLU A 47 29.32 17.73 0.78
CA GLU A 47 28.37 18.70 0.20
C GLU A 47 28.04 19.87 1.14
N LEU A 48 28.01 19.68 2.46
CA LEU A 48 27.79 20.78 3.42
C LEU A 48 29.01 21.70 3.46
N LYS A 49 30.23 21.15 3.41
CA LYS A 49 31.46 21.96 3.39
C LYS A 49 31.61 22.75 2.10
N VAL A 50 31.35 22.11 0.96
CA VAL A 50 31.35 22.79 -0.35
C VAL A 50 30.32 23.93 -0.36
N LYS A 51 29.14 23.70 0.24
CA LYS A 51 28.12 24.75 0.40
C LYS A 51 28.62 25.93 1.26
N GLU A 52 29.23 25.66 2.41
CA GLU A 52 29.80 26.69 3.30
C GLU A 52 30.91 27.50 2.59
N GLU A 53 31.78 26.82 1.84
CA GLU A 53 32.85 27.44 1.06
C GLU A 53 32.29 28.39 -0.01
N ARG A 54 31.23 27.99 -0.74
CA ARG A 54 30.57 28.87 -1.73
C ARG A 54 29.98 30.13 -1.08
N ILE A 55 29.43 30.03 0.13
CA ILE A 55 28.97 31.21 0.87
C ILE A 55 30.13 32.09 1.32
N ALA A 56 31.25 31.50 1.73
CA ALA A 56 32.46 32.25 2.06
C ALA A 56 33.03 33.00 0.85
N GLU A 57 33.04 32.38 -0.34
CA GLU A 57 33.41 33.04 -1.60
C GLU A 57 32.48 34.21 -1.94
N ILE A 58 31.16 33.98 -1.85
CA ILE A 58 30.13 35.02 -2.07
C ILE A 58 30.38 36.21 -1.14
N LYS A 59 30.67 35.96 0.13
CA LYS A 59 30.98 37.00 1.12
C LYS A 59 32.16 37.85 0.64
N VAL A 60 33.26 37.22 0.23
CA VAL A 60 34.47 37.92 -0.27
C VAL A 60 34.16 38.74 -1.53
N MET A 61 33.37 38.21 -2.47
CA MET A 61 32.99 38.91 -3.69
C MET A 61 32.10 40.13 -3.40
N VAL A 62 31.15 40.01 -2.47
CA VAL A 62 30.29 41.13 -2.05
C VAL A 62 31.10 42.21 -1.34
N GLU A 63 32.03 41.83 -0.45
CA GLU A 63 32.94 42.77 0.23
C GLU A 63 33.87 43.50 -0.75
N ALA A 64 34.27 42.83 -1.84
CA ALA A 64 35.07 43.42 -2.92
C ALA A 64 34.24 44.28 -3.89
N GLY A 65 32.90 44.25 -3.81
CA GLY A 65 31.99 44.92 -4.75
C GLY A 65 31.85 44.23 -6.10
N ASP A 66 32.29 42.99 -6.24
CA ASP A 66 32.16 42.17 -7.46
C ASP A 66 30.84 41.39 -7.46
N LEU A 67 29.74 42.12 -7.68
CA LEU A 67 28.39 41.55 -7.60
C LEU A 67 28.06 40.58 -8.74
N GLU A 68 28.70 40.72 -9.90
CA GLU A 68 28.47 39.85 -11.06
C GLU A 68 29.02 38.44 -10.79
N SER A 69 30.27 38.35 -10.29
CA SER A 69 30.85 37.07 -9.88
C SER A 69 30.08 36.46 -8.69
N ALA A 70 29.60 37.29 -7.75
CA ALA A 70 28.78 36.84 -6.64
C ALA A 70 27.45 36.21 -7.13
N GLU A 71 26.78 36.79 -8.13
CA GLU A 71 25.55 36.22 -8.70
C GLU A 71 25.81 34.86 -9.38
N ILE A 72 26.96 34.70 -10.03
CA ILE A 72 27.35 33.41 -10.63
C ILE A 72 27.53 32.36 -9.52
N ALA A 73 28.27 32.68 -8.46
CA ALA A 73 28.46 31.77 -7.33
C ALA A 73 27.15 31.47 -6.59
N LEU A 74 26.23 32.42 -6.48
CA LEU A 74 24.89 32.20 -5.94
C LEU A 74 24.12 31.15 -6.73
N LYS A 75 24.14 31.22 -8.07
CA LYS A 75 23.46 30.22 -8.92
C LYS A 75 24.04 28.82 -8.71
N GLU A 76 25.36 28.72 -8.55
CA GLU A 76 26.02 27.44 -8.26
C GLU A 76 25.66 26.93 -6.86
N TYR A 77 25.65 27.79 -5.86
CA TYR A 77 25.19 27.49 -4.51
C TYR A 77 23.73 27.00 -4.51
N ILE A 78 22.80 27.68 -5.19
CA ILE A 78 21.38 27.29 -5.21
C ILE A 78 21.21 25.90 -5.85
N LYS A 79 21.99 25.59 -6.89
CA LYS A 79 21.99 24.24 -7.47
C LYS A 79 22.44 23.19 -6.46
N LEU A 80 23.56 23.41 -5.77
CA LEU A 80 24.06 22.49 -4.74
C LEU A 80 23.06 22.36 -3.58
N ALA A 81 22.47 23.46 -3.15
CA ALA A 81 21.49 23.50 -2.09
C ALA A 81 20.18 22.74 -2.45
N ASN A 82 19.76 22.77 -3.71
CA ASN A 82 18.63 21.96 -4.20
C ASN A 82 18.94 20.45 -4.16
N GLU A 83 20.13 20.06 -4.63
CA GLU A 83 20.58 18.66 -4.62
C GLU A 83 20.70 18.15 -3.18
N LEU A 84 21.33 18.94 -2.31
CA LEU A 84 21.49 18.64 -0.89
C LEU A 84 20.15 18.55 -0.16
N GLU A 85 19.20 19.47 -0.38
CA GLU A 85 17.88 19.41 0.27
C GLU A 85 17.17 18.08 0.00
N HIS A 86 17.32 17.53 -1.21
CA HIS A 86 16.72 16.26 -1.57
C HIS A 86 17.49 15.06 -1.02
N GLU A 87 18.82 15.12 -0.99
CA GLU A 87 19.69 13.99 -0.62
C GLU A 87 20.23 14.07 0.81
N ILE A 88 19.74 15.00 1.64
CA ILE A 88 20.27 15.21 3.00
C ILE A 88 20.10 13.96 3.86
N ASP A 89 21.22 13.41 4.30
CA ASP A 89 21.25 12.24 5.17
C ASP A 89 20.73 12.63 6.58
N PRO A 90 19.75 11.89 7.15
CA PRO A 90 19.26 12.11 8.50
C PRO A 90 20.34 12.08 9.60
N GLU A 91 21.46 11.37 9.40
CA GLU A 91 22.59 11.37 10.36
C GLU A 91 23.32 12.71 10.40
N ARG A 92 23.15 13.54 9.37
CA ARG A 92 23.78 14.85 9.24
C ARG A 92 22.86 16.00 9.66
N ARG A 93 21.77 15.68 10.37
CA ARG A 93 20.76 16.66 10.82
C ARG A 93 21.36 17.84 11.57
N GLU A 94 22.21 17.57 12.56
CA GLU A 94 22.81 18.63 13.39
C GLU A 94 23.86 19.43 12.61
N ASP A 95 24.67 18.77 11.77
CA ASP A 95 25.63 19.44 10.88
C ASP A 95 24.92 20.39 9.89
N ALA A 96 23.79 19.96 9.34
CA ALA A 96 22.99 20.76 8.42
C ALA A 96 22.39 21.99 9.10
N LYS A 97 21.88 21.85 10.33
CA LYS A 97 21.35 22.97 11.13
C LYS A 97 22.44 23.97 11.50
N ARG A 98 23.58 23.48 11.98
CA ARG A 98 24.76 24.30 12.30
C ARG A 98 25.24 25.08 11.08
N SER A 99 25.43 24.38 9.95
CA SER A 99 25.83 24.97 8.68
C SER A 99 24.87 26.06 8.22
N ALA A 100 23.57 25.79 8.26
CA ALA A 100 22.53 26.74 7.91
C ALA A 100 22.53 27.97 8.85
N ALA A 101 22.76 27.80 10.15
CA ALA A 101 22.89 28.91 11.10
C ALA A 101 24.08 29.83 10.76
N ALA A 102 25.25 29.25 10.55
CA ALA A 102 26.47 29.97 10.20
C ALA A 102 26.33 30.74 8.87
N ILE A 103 25.73 30.11 7.85
CA ILE A 103 25.43 30.76 6.57
C ILE A 103 24.46 31.93 6.77
N ARG A 104 23.39 31.73 7.55
CA ARG A 104 22.43 32.82 7.85
C ARG A 104 23.10 33.98 8.58
N ALA A 105 24.03 33.72 9.51
CA ALA A 105 24.80 34.74 10.20
C ALA A 105 25.67 35.56 9.22
N VAL A 106 26.38 34.89 8.30
CA VAL A 106 27.16 35.55 7.26
C VAL A 106 26.29 36.38 6.32
N MET A 107 25.13 35.85 5.91
CA MET A 107 24.20 36.58 5.04
C MET A 107 23.61 37.81 5.71
N LYS A 108 23.36 37.77 7.03
CA LYS A 108 22.98 38.96 7.81
C LYS A 108 24.10 40.01 7.80
N GLY A 109 25.36 39.58 7.91
CA GLY A 109 26.53 40.46 7.93
C GLY A 109 26.80 41.19 6.61
N ILE A 110 26.55 40.56 5.46
CA ILE A 110 26.76 41.20 4.14
C ILE A 110 25.53 41.93 3.59
N ARG A 111 24.35 41.77 4.22
CA ARG A 111 23.08 42.36 3.75
C ARG A 111 23.19 43.86 3.50
N ASP A 112 23.85 44.60 4.39
CA ASP A 112 23.90 46.07 4.29
C ASP A 112 24.93 46.56 3.26
N GLN A 113 25.81 45.67 2.79
CA GLN A 113 26.81 45.95 1.74
C GLN A 113 26.21 45.82 0.33
N LEU A 114 25.13 45.05 0.17
CA LEU A 114 24.45 44.87 -1.10
C LEU A 114 23.62 46.10 -1.50
N PRO A 115 23.48 46.40 -2.81
CA PRO A 115 22.53 47.40 -3.30
C PRO A 115 21.09 47.05 -2.90
N PRO A 116 20.22 48.04 -2.59
CA PRO A 116 18.85 47.78 -2.14
C PRO A 116 18.02 46.87 -3.06
N GLU A 117 18.26 46.94 -4.38
CA GLU A 117 17.59 46.14 -5.40
C GLU A 117 18.00 44.66 -5.34
N GLU A 118 19.27 44.37 -5.03
CA GLU A 118 19.82 43.02 -4.96
C GLU A 118 19.64 42.36 -3.58
N ARG A 119 19.55 43.15 -2.50
CA ARG A 119 19.37 42.65 -1.12
C ARG A 119 18.26 41.61 -1.01
N GLY A 120 17.13 41.91 -1.64
CA GLY A 120 15.94 41.07 -1.57
C GLY A 120 16.12 39.74 -2.30
N LYS A 121 16.81 39.74 -3.44
CA LYS A 121 17.05 38.51 -4.22
C LYS A 121 18.11 37.66 -3.52
N PHE A 122 19.26 38.25 -3.24
CA PHE A 122 20.42 37.54 -2.74
C PHE A 122 20.22 36.95 -1.34
N VAL A 123 19.82 37.80 -0.38
CA VAL A 123 19.73 37.40 1.03
C VAL A 123 18.51 36.52 1.28
N ARG A 124 17.36 36.85 0.68
CA ARG A 124 16.12 36.11 0.91
C ARG A 124 16.18 34.71 0.30
N GLU A 125 16.76 34.58 -0.90
CA GLU A 125 16.84 33.28 -1.59
C GLU A 125 17.73 32.31 -0.81
N ILE A 126 18.93 32.75 -0.37
CA ILE A 126 19.80 31.94 0.49
C ILE A 126 19.12 31.63 1.82
N MET A 127 18.57 32.62 2.53
CA MET A 127 17.94 32.39 3.83
C MET A 127 16.74 31.42 3.75
N SER A 128 15.91 31.56 2.71
CA SER A 128 14.80 30.64 2.48
C SER A 128 15.32 29.23 2.20
N LYS A 129 16.39 29.11 1.42
CA LYS A 129 16.93 27.81 1.02
C LYS A 129 17.60 27.08 2.18
N GLU A 130 18.37 27.79 3.00
CA GLU A 130 18.96 27.22 4.23
C GLU A 130 17.90 26.77 5.23
N HIS A 131 16.79 27.49 5.32
CA HIS A 131 15.65 27.04 6.13
C HIS A 131 15.04 25.74 5.59
N SER A 132 14.83 25.64 4.27
CA SER A 132 14.35 24.42 3.63
C SER A 132 15.28 23.22 3.86
N ILE A 133 16.60 23.40 3.74
CA ILE A 133 17.57 22.33 4.02
C ILE A 133 17.50 21.87 5.47
N ALA A 134 17.48 22.80 6.43
CA ALA A 134 17.40 22.46 7.84
C ALA A 134 16.09 21.72 8.17
N ALA A 135 14.97 22.17 7.59
CA ALA A 135 13.68 21.50 7.73
C ALA A 135 13.66 20.11 7.08
N ALA A 136 14.25 19.96 5.88
CA ALA A 136 14.38 18.67 5.20
C ALA A 136 15.22 17.69 6.03
N ALA A 137 16.33 18.14 6.62
CA ALA A 137 17.17 17.33 7.49
C ALA A 137 16.42 16.88 8.77
N GLU A 138 15.62 17.78 9.36
CA GLU A 138 14.76 17.45 10.51
C GLU A 138 13.70 16.41 10.15
N ILE A 139 13.02 16.59 9.02
CA ILE A 139 11.99 15.66 8.53
C ILE A 139 12.62 14.31 8.21
N ALA A 140 13.75 14.27 7.50
CA ALA A 140 14.51 13.05 7.22
C ALA A 140 14.86 12.31 8.51
N GLY A 141 15.36 13.05 9.53
CA GLY A 141 15.65 12.49 10.85
C GLY A 141 14.43 11.82 11.49
N LYS A 142 13.29 12.49 11.49
CA LYS A 142 12.04 11.94 12.04
C LYS A 142 11.50 10.75 11.25
N ILE A 143 11.63 10.76 9.93
CA ILE A 143 11.26 9.63 9.07
C ILE A 143 12.12 8.41 9.42
N LYS A 144 13.45 8.59 9.53
CA LYS A 144 14.35 7.51 9.92
C LYS A 144 13.99 6.94 11.30
N GLU A 145 13.80 7.80 12.30
CA GLU A 145 13.42 7.38 13.66
C GLU A 145 12.08 6.62 13.68
N LEU A 146 11.07 7.12 12.96
CA LEU A 146 9.77 6.46 12.83
C LEU A 146 9.88 5.09 12.16
N CYS A 147 10.57 5.03 11.01
CA CYS A 147 10.71 3.80 10.27
C CYS A 147 11.54 2.76 11.02
N GLN A 148 12.51 3.18 11.85
CA GLN A 148 13.25 2.28 12.72
C GLN A 148 12.36 1.72 13.82
N ALA A 149 11.53 2.55 14.45
CA ALA A 149 10.58 2.07 15.43
C ALA A 149 9.55 1.11 14.81
N LEU A 150 9.08 1.39 13.59
CA LEU A 150 8.16 0.52 12.88
C LEU A 150 8.81 -0.81 12.49
N SER A 151 10.06 -0.83 12.03
CA SER A 151 10.72 -2.09 11.67
C SER A 151 10.92 -3.02 12.87
N GLU A 152 11.07 -2.46 14.08
CA GLU A 152 11.18 -3.21 15.33
C GLU A 152 9.82 -3.66 15.91
N ILE A 153 8.77 -2.83 15.78
CA ILE A 153 7.46 -3.07 16.42
C ILE A 153 6.48 -3.78 15.49
N ASP A 154 6.36 -3.30 14.25
CA ASP A 154 5.38 -3.76 13.28
C ASP A 154 5.98 -3.73 11.86
N PRO A 155 6.65 -4.83 11.45
CA PRO A 155 7.25 -4.97 10.12
C PRO A 155 6.26 -4.79 8.96
N VAL A 156 4.96 -5.01 9.18
CA VAL A 156 3.92 -4.87 8.15
C VAL A 156 3.59 -3.40 7.94
N GLU A 157 3.45 -2.63 9.02
CA GLU A 157 3.31 -1.18 8.92
C GLU A 157 4.57 -0.52 8.35
N TYR A 158 5.75 -1.06 8.68
CA TYR A 158 7.00 -0.66 8.04
C TYR A 158 6.95 -0.84 6.51
N SER A 159 6.60 -2.02 6.00
CA SER A 159 6.59 -2.27 4.56
C SER A 159 5.59 -1.37 3.83
N ARG A 160 4.49 -0.99 4.49
CA ARG A 160 3.49 -0.10 3.92
C ARG A 160 3.93 1.36 3.87
N ILE A 161 4.59 1.86 4.92
CA ILE A 161 4.86 3.29 5.10
C ILE A 161 6.28 3.68 4.65
N CYS A 162 7.26 2.81 4.87
CA CYS A 162 8.67 3.16 4.82
C CYS A 162 9.42 2.62 3.61
N VAL A 163 8.78 1.81 2.77
CA VAL A 163 9.39 1.32 1.52
C VAL A 163 9.73 2.49 0.60
N ALA A 164 10.97 2.50 0.14
CA ALA A 164 11.49 3.56 -0.68
C ALA A 164 11.07 3.36 -2.15
N GLY A 165 10.34 4.32 -2.71
CA GLY A 165 10.05 4.36 -4.15
C GLY A 165 11.30 4.67 -5.00
N ASP A 166 11.16 4.55 -6.32
CA ASP A 166 12.26 4.84 -7.27
C ASP A 166 12.75 6.30 -7.19
N ASP A 167 11.89 7.24 -6.78
CA ASP A 167 12.20 8.66 -6.62
C ASP A 167 12.66 9.03 -5.20
N ALA A 168 12.77 8.04 -4.29
CA ALA A 168 13.21 8.31 -2.92
C ALA A 168 14.70 8.71 -2.85
N PRO A 169 15.09 9.51 -1.85
CA PRO A 169 16.49 9.84 -1.58
C PRO A 169 17.36 8.59 -1.38
N LYS A 170 18.65 8.68 -1.69
CA LYS A 170 19.58 7.53 -1.59
C LYS A 170 19.64 6.97 -0.18
N TRP A 171 19.69 7.82 0.83
CA TRP A 171 19.74 7.38 2.23
C TRP A 171 18.51 6.55 2.61
N GLN A 172 17.33 6.88 2.09
CA GLN A 172 16.09 6.15 2.37
C GLN A 172 16.11 4.79 1.69
N LYS A 173 16.58 4.73 0.44
CA LYS A 173 16.77 3.46 -0.29
C LYS A 173 17.79 2.54 0.38
N GLU A 174 18.88 3.09 0.91
CA GLU A 174 19.89 2.33 1.64
C GLU A 174 19.36 1.81 2.98
N LEU A 175 18.56 2.63 3.68
CA LEU A 175 17.87 2.25 4.91
C LEU A 175 16.89 1.09 4.66
N ASP A 176 16.08 1.22 3.60
CA ASP A 176 15.12 0.20 3.21
C ASP A 176 15.80 -1.11 2.80
N LYS A 177 16.87 -1.04 2.01
CA LYS A 177 17.69 -2.21 1.65
C LYS A 177 18.31 -2.90 2.86
N ARG A 178 18.73 -2.14 3.87
CA ARG A 178 19.31 -2.69 5.10
C ARG A 178 18.26 -3.50 5.87
N TRP A 179 17.10 -2.91 6.11
CA TRP A 179 16.05 -3.56 6.90
C TRP A 179 15.33 -4.67 6.16
N THR A 180 15.07 -4.53 4.87
CA THR A 180 14.59 -5.66 4.05
C THR A 180 15.59 -6.82 4.06
N GLY A 181 16.90 -6.53 4.13
CA GLY A 181 17.94 -7.55 4.31
C GLY A 181 17.87 -8.27 5.66
N GLU A 182 17.74 -7.52 6.76
CA GLU A 182 17.60 -8.07 8.12
C GLU A 182 16.31 -8.87 8.29
N GLN A 183 15.17 -8.32 7.85
CA GLN A 183 13.87 -8.99 7.82
C GLN A 183 13.92 -10.26 6.97
N ARG A 184 14.63 -10.25 5.83
CA ARG A 184 14.81 -11.46 5.01
C ARG A 184 15.64 -12.53 5.71
N GLU A 185 16.67 -12.16 6.47
CA GLU A 185 17.44 -13.14 7.25
C GLU A 185 16.64 -13.69 8.44
N GLU A 186 15.84 -12.86 9.09
CA GLU A 186 14.89 -13.28 10.12
C GLU A 186 13.84 -14.24 9.55
N ALA A 187 13.27 -13.89 8.40
CA ALA A 187 12.34 -14.73 7.65
C ALA A 187 12.95 -16.07 7.28
N LYS A 188 14.21 -16.10 6.82
CA LYS A 188 14.94 -17.35 6.54
C LYS A 188 15.17 -18.19 7.79
N LYS A 189 15.45 -17.58 8.96
CA LYS A 189 15.56 -18.31 10.23
C LYS A 189 14.22 -18.92 10.62
N PHE A 190 13.16 -18.12 10.55
CA PHE A 190 11.79 -18.55 10.75
C PHE A 190 11.46 -19.76 9.85
N GLY A 191 11.70 -19.63 8.54
CA GLY A 191 11.46 -20.69 7.57
C GLY A 191 12.23 -21.96 7.89
N LYS A 192 13.52 -21.86 8.26
CA LYS A 192 14.33 -23.03 8.67
C LYS A 192 13.75 -23.75 9.88
N ILE A 193 13.29 -23.01 10.90
CA ILE A 193 12.64 -23.60 12.08
C ILE A 193 11.37 -24.34 11.64
N MET A 194 10.52 -23.70 10.85
CA MET A 194 9.28 -24.31 10.37
C MET A 194 9.52 -25.55 9.50
N ALA A 195 10.47 -25.52 8.56
CA ALA A 195 10.85 -26.70 7.78
C ALA A 195 11.29 -27.86 8.67
N GLN A 196 12.06 -27.59 9.73
CA GLN A 196 12.48 -28.61 10.68
C GLN A 196 11.27 -29.17 11.46
N CYS A 197 10.36 -28.29 11.90
CA CYS A 197 9.13 -28.69 12.58
C CYS A 197 8.27 -29.60 11.69
N PHE A 198 8.02 -29.22 10.44
CA PHE A 198 7.25 -30.03 9.50
C PHE A 198 7.94 -31.36 9.19
N LYS A 199 9.25 -31.36 8.97
CA LYS A 199 10.02 -32.58 8.65
C LYS A 199 9.98 -33.63 9.77
N THR A 200 9.77 -33.20 11.01
CA THR A 200 9.79 -34.06 12.20
C THR A 200 8.41 -34.23 12.82
N SER A 201 7.35 -33.82 12.13
CA SER A 201 5.98 -33.78 12.66
C SER A 201 5.93 -33.15 14.07
N GLY A 202 6.70 -32.10 14.29
CA GLY A 202 6.76 -31.36 15.56
C GLY A 202 7.73 -31.89 16.62
N GLN A 203 8.37 -33.06 16.44
CA GLN A 203 9.23 -33.66 17.47
C GLN A 203 10.46 -32.81 17.82
N ASP A 204 11.12 -32.24 16.82
CA ASP A 204 12.33 -31.42 16.99
C ASP A 204 12.05 -29.94 16.72
N CYS A 205 10.83 -29.50 17.03
CA CYS A 205 10.38 -28.14 16.74
C CYS A 205 10.84 -27.15 17.82
N LYS A 206 11.60 -26.13 17.41
CA LYS A 206 12.15 -25.10 18.30
C LYS A 206 11.27 -23.86 18.34
N CYS A 207 10.05 -24.02 18.85
CA CYS A 207 9.07 -22.94 18.86
C CYS A 207 9.54 -21.69 19.63
N ASP A 208 10.40 -21.85 20.62
CA ASP A 208 10.99 -20.75 21.42
C ASP A 208 12.03 -19.91 20.66
N GLU A 209 12.60 -20.45 19.56
CA GLU A 209 13.51 -19.71 18.68
C GLU A 209 12.76 -18.89 17.60
N ILE A 210 11.42 -18.99 17.53
CA ILE A 210 10.60 -18.23 16.59
C ILE A 210 10.51 -16.76 17.07
N PRO A 211 10.91 -15.77 16.25
CA PRO A 211 10.94 -14.37 16.68
C PRO A 211 9.54 -13.76 16.87
N PHE A 212 8.52 -14.29 16.20
CA PHE A 212 7.15 -13.81 16.29
C PHE A 212 6.40 -14.55 17.40
N SER A 213 6.11 -13.85 18.49
CA SER A 213 5.48 -14.45 19.71
C SER A 213 4.18 -15.20 19.43
N ASP A 214 3.24 -14.64 18.64
CA ASP A 214 1.99 -15.32 18.30
C ASP A 214 2.22 -16.64 17.54
N PHE A 215 3.24 -16.69 16.66
CA PHE A 215 3.63 -17.91 15.97
C PHE A 215 4.37 -18.89 16.88
N ALA A 216 5.21 -18.41 17.80
CA ALA A 216 5.88 -19.24 18.79
C ALA A 216 4.85 -19.95 19.69
N ASP A 217 3.83 -19.22 20.13
CA ASP A 217 2.73 -19.73 20.95
C ASP A 217 1.90 -20.75 20.16
N ALA A 218 1.49 -20.42 18.93
CA ALA A 218 0.76 -21.35 18.06
C ALA A 218 1.58 -22.62 17.76
N CYS A 219 2.87 -22.46 17.47
CA CYS A 219 3.81 -23.56 17.26
C CYS A 219 3.90 -24.47 18.48
N SER A 220 3.98 -23.90 19.69
CA SER A 220 4.10 -24.68 20.93
C SER A 220 2.88 -25.58 21.20
N VAL A 221 1.71 -25.21 20.67
CA VAL A 221 0.48 -26.02 20.71
C VAL A 221 0.42 -26.99 19.52
N ALA A 222 0.77 -26.53 18.33
CA ALA A 222 0.68 -27.31 17.10
C ALA A 222 1.68 -28.46 17.05
N ALA A 223 2.94 -28.22 17.44
CA ALA A 223 4.01 -29.21 17.37
C ALA A 223 3.70 -30.53 18.12
N PRO A 224 3.26 -30.53 19.40
CA PRO A 224 2.92 -31.78 20.07
C PRO A 224 1.65 -32.44 19.50
N LEU A 225 0.68 -31.67 19.00
CA LEU A 225 -0.51 -32.21 18.34
C LEU A 225 -0.13 -32.90 17.02
N ALA A 226 0.79 -32.33 16.25
CA ALA A 226 1.32 -32.93 15.02
C ALA A 226 2.05 -34.25 15.32
N THR A 227 2.84 -34.31 16.40
CA THR A 227 3.51 -35.56 16.79
C THR A 227 2.50 -36.64 17.18
N ALA A 228 1.49 -36.30 17.98
CA ALA A 228 0.44 -37.23 18.38
C ALA A 228 -0.40 -37.70 17.18
N CYS A 229 -0.69 -36.80 16.24
CA CYS A 229 -1.43 -37.13 15.02
C CYS A 229 -0.61 -38.06 14.10
N ASP A 230 0.56 -37.61 13.64
CA ASP A 230 1.31 -38.29 12.57
C ASP A 230 2.07 -39.53 13.05
N ILE A 231 2.63 -39.48 14.27
CA ILE A 231 3.51 -40.54 14.79
C ILE A 231 2.73 -41.52 15.66
N GLU A 232 1.84 -41.01 16.52
CA GLU A 232 1.07 -41.85 17.45
C GLU A 232 -0.27 -42.32 16.85
N GLY A 233 -0.76 -41.67 15.79
CA GLY A 233 -2.04 -41.98 15.15
C GLY A 233 -3.26 -41.54 15.96
N ASP A 234 -3.14 -40.50 16.79
CA ASP A 234 -4.25 -39.94 17.55
C ASP A 234 -5.14 -39.05 16.66
N GLU A 235 -6.18 -39.64 16.10
CA GLU A 235 -7.20 -38.94 15.29
C GLU A 235 -7.81 -37.72 16.00
N SER A 236 -7.90 -37.72 17.33
CA SER A 236 -8.43 -36.58 18.07
C SER A 236 -7.44 -35.40 18.12
N ALA A 237 -6.13 -35.70 18.11
CA ALA A 237 -5.09 -34.70 17.96
C ALA A 237 -5.10 -34.11 16.55
N CYS A 238 -5.32 -34.93 15.52
CA CYS A 238 -5.47 -34.46 14.14
C CYS A 238 -6.63 -33.46 14.00
N VAL A 239 -7.82 -33.79 14.54
CA VAL A 239 -8.97 -32.86 14.51
C VAL A 239 -8.69 -31.55 15.25
N LYS A 240 -7.97 -31.62 16.37
CA LYS A 240 -7.58 -30.41 17.12
C LYS A 240 -6.56 -29.57 16.33
N LEU A 241 -5.59 -30.22 15.69
CA LEU A 241 -4.59 -29.56 14.86
C LEU A 241 -5.26 -28.84 13.68
N ASP A 242 -6.20 -29.50 13.00
CA ASP A 242 -7.00 -28.91 11.91
C ASP A 242 -7.87 -27.72 12.37
N SER A 243 -8.32 -27.74 13.64
CA SER A 243 -9.12 -26.66 14.21
C SER A 243 -8.29 -25.49 14.76
N LEU A 244 -6.97 -25.64 14.84
CA LEU A 244 -6.09 -24.62 15.39
C LEU A 244 -6.01 -23.45 14.41
N GLN A 245 -6.42 -22.27 14.85
CA GLN A 245 -6.25 -21.05 14.05
C GLN A 245 -4.79 -20.63 14.09
N MET A 246 -4.13 -20.75 12.93
CA MET A 246 -2.79 -20.20 12.74
C MET A 246 -2.88 -18.68 12.58
N PRO A 247 -1.99 -17.90 13.22
CA PRO A 247 -1.92 -16.47 12.99
C PRO A 247 -1.61 -16.18 11.52
N GLU A 248 -2.08 -15.04 11.03
CA GLU A 248 -1.80 -14.59 9.67
C GLU A 248 -0.30 -14.31 9.51
N LEU A 249 0.27 -14.78 8.40
CA LEU A 249 1.67 -14.59 8.10
C LEU A 249 1.94 -13.14 7.71
N PRO A 250 2.92 -12.46 8.36
CA PRO A 250 3.37 -11.17 7.89
C PRO A 250 3.78 -11.23 6.41
N GLU A 251 3.39 -10.23 5.63
CA GLU A 251 3.56 -10.22 4.17
C GLU A 251 5.03 -10.39 3.73
N HIS A 252 5.97 -9.86 4.51
CA HIS A 252 7.41 -10.01 4.24
C HIS A 252 7.94 -11.45 4.43
N LEU A 253 7.19 -12.32 5.14
CA LEU A 253 7.50 -13.74 5.25
C LEU A 253 6.95 -14.56 4.09
N GLN A 254 6.02 -14.01 3.30
CA GLN A 254 5.34 -14.73 2.21
C GLN A 254 6.34 -15.28 1.19
N GLU A 255 7.29 -14.46 0.71
CA GLU A 255 8.34 -14.89 -0.24
C GLU A 255 9.17 -16.06 0.33
N VAL A 256 9.48 -16.01 1.63
CA VAL A 256 10.24 -17.08 2.27
C VAL A 256 9.39 -18.33 2.49
N PHE A 257 8.10 -18.19 2.78
CA PHE A 257 7.17 -19.32 2.83
C PHE A 257 6.97 -19.98 1.48
N ASP A 258 6.91 -19.22 0.40
CA ASP A 258 6.78 -19.75 -0.95
C ASP A 258 8.04 -20.56 -1.33
N ASP A 259 9.22 -20.03 -0.98
CA ASP A 259 10.50 -20.75 -1.11
C ASP A 259 10.54 -22.02 -0.24
N LEU A 260 10.03 -21.92 1.00
CA LEU A 260 9.96 -23.02 1.94
C LEU A 260 9.02 -24.11 1.44
N GLU A 261 7.82 -23.74 1.01
CA GLU A 261 6.79 -24.63 0.49
C GLU A 261 7.32 -25.37 -0.73
N SER A 262 8.01 -24.67 -1.64
CA SER A 262 8.67 -25.28 -2.79
C SER A 262 9.69 -26.34 -2.38
N GLY A 263 10.49 -26.08 -1.33
CA GLY A 263 11.41 -27.07 -0.77
C GLY A 263 10.73 -28.21 -0.01
N MET A 264 9.58 -27.94 0.61
CA MET A 264 8.80 -28.91 1.37
C MET A 264 7.94 -29.81 0.49
N MET A 265 7.62 -29.43 -0.75
CA MET A 265 6.84 -30.29 -1.66
C MET A 265 7.48 -31.68 -1.83
N GLU A 266 8.81 -31.78 -1.81
CA GLU A 266 9.50 -33.08 -1.90
C GLU A 266 9.31 -33.92 -0.63
N SER A 267 9.34 -33.32 0.57
CA SER A 267 9.16 -34.03 1.84
C SER A 267 7.70 -34.27 2.22
N LYS A 268 6.78 -33.35 1.88
CA LYS A 268 5.33 -33.51 2.05
C LYS A 268 4.83 -34.75 1.33
N PHE A 269 5.42 -35.08 0.17
CA PHE A 269 5.04 -36.27 -0.57
C PHE A 269 5.27 -37.58 0.22
N GLU A 270 6.30 -37.66 1.06
CA GLU A 270 6.55 -38.84 1.89
C GLU A 270 5.55 -38.95 3.05
N MET A 271 5.19 -37.82 3.68
CA MET A 271 4.31 -37.80 4.86
C MET A 271 2.83 -37.94 4.50
N HIS A 272 2.38 -37.33 3.40
CA HIS A 272 0.98 -37.37 2.98
C HIS A 272 0.70 -38.41 1.90
N MET A 273 1.64 -39.32 1.63
CA MET A 273 1.45 -40.32 0.59
C MET A 273 0.17 -41.13 0.84
N PRO A 274 -0.77 -41.21 -0.13
CA PRO A 274 -1.97 -42.03 0.00
C PRO A 274 -1.60 -43.46 0.38
N ARG A 275 -2.39 -44.09 1.26
CA ARG A 275 -2.12 -45.45 1.75
C ARG A 275 -1.91 -46.44 0.60
N GLU A 276 -2.64 -46.30 -0.50
CA GLU A 276 -2.52 -47.16 -1.67
C GLU A 276 -1.14 -47.07 -2.34
N CYS A 277 -0.51 -45.90 -2.29
CA CYS A 277 0.85 -45.69 -2.79
C CYS A 277 1.91 -46.25 -1.83
N VAL A 278 1.70 -46.07 -0.51
CA VAL A 278 2.56 -46.65 0.53
C VAL A 278 2.51 -48.17 0.51
N GLU A 279 1.31 -48.76 0.41
CA GLU A 279 1.09 -50.21 0.30
C GLU A 279 1.72 -50.79 -0.97
N ALA A 280 1.77 -50.01 -2.05
CA ALA A 280 2.46 -50.38 -3.29
C ALA A 280 3.99 -50.19 -3.22
N GLY A 281 4.52 -49.65 -2.11
CA GLY A 281 5.95 -49.43 -1.91
C GLY A 281 6.54 -48.36 -2.82
N VAL A 282 5.73 -47.40 -3.27
CA VAL A 282 6.19 -46.32 -4.16
C VAL A 282 6.76 -45.18 -3.34
N THR A 283 7.90 -44.64 -3.76
CA THR A 283 8.54 -43.48 -3.10
C THR A 283 8.59 -42.23 -3.98
N LYS A 284 8.11 -42.31 -5.23
CA LYS A 284 8.17 -41.21 -6.19
C LYS A 284 6.77 -40.67 -6.51
N PRO A 285 6.59 -39.33 -6.55
CA PRO A 285 5.31 -38.70 -6.90
C PRO A 285 4.71 -39.22 -8.20
N LYS A 286 5.53 -39.33 -9.24
CA LYS A 286 5.13 -39.80 -10.57
C LYS A 286 4.64 -41.24 -10.60
N GLU A 287 5.17 -42.11 -9.74
CA GLU A 287 4.74 -43.50 -9.65
C GLU A 287 3.45 -43.62 -8.84
N CYS A 288 3.30 -42.80 -7.79
CA CYS A 288 2.08 -42.76 -6.99
C CYS A 288 0.92 -42.20 -7.80
N GLY A 289 1.13 -41.15 -8.60
CA GLY A 289 0.13 -40.64 -9.53
C GLY A 289 -0.41 -41.72 -10.47
N LYS A 290 0.41 -42.68 -10.93
CA LYS A 290 -0.06 -43.82 -11.74
C LYS A 290 -0.93 -44.80 -10.96
N ILE A 291 -0.65 -44.99 -9.67
CA ILE A 291 -1.49 -45.81 -8.77
C ILE A 291 -2.82 -45.11 -8.56
N MET A 292 -2.80 -43.83 -8.22
CA MET A 292 -4.02 -43.03 -8.03
C MET A 292 -4.88 -43.03 -9.29
N ILE A 293 -4.29 -42.88 -10.48
CA ILE A 293 -4.99 -42.99 -11.77
C ILE A 293 -5.61 -44.40 -11.93
N LYS A 294 -4.87 -45.46 -11.57
CA LYS A 294 -5.39 -46.82 -11.67
C LYS A 294 -6.53 -47.10 -10.68
N THR A 295 -6.45 -46.58 -9.47
CA THR A 295 -7.38 -46.93 -8.40
C THR A 295 -8.64 -46.08 -8.47
N HIS A 296 -8.49 -44.78 -8.72
CA HIS A 296 -9.55 -43.79 -8.50
C HIS A 296 -10.04 -43.09 -9.76
N SER A 297 -9.30 -43.12 -10.89
CA SER A 297 -9.82 -42.49 -12.11
C SER A 297 -11.04 -43.22 -12.68
N PRO A 298 -12.01 -42.48 -13.25
CA PRO A 298 -13.11 -43.07 -13.99
C PRO A 298 -12.60 -44.07 -15.04
N GLN A 299 -13.33 -45.17 -15.22
CA GLN A 299 -12.90 -46.28 -16.07
C GLN A 299 -12.69 -45.84 -17.54
N GLU A 300 -13.43 -44.81 -17.97
CA GLU A 300 -13.31 -44.19 -19.28
C GLU A 300 -11.99 -43.41 -19.49
N CYS A 301 -11.47 -42.81 -18.42
CA CYS A 301 -10.26 -41.99 -18.47
C CYS A 301 -8.99 -42.80 -18.18
N LYS A 302 -9.09 -43.84 -17.36
CA LYS A 302 -7.95 -44.60 -16.81
C LYS A 302 -6.92 -45.02 -17.87
N GLN A 303 -7.35 -45.60 -18.99
CA GLN A 303 -6.43 -46.03 -20.04
C GLN A 303 -5.74 -44.84 -20.72
N ALA A 304 -6.50 -43.79 -21.07
CA ALA A 304 -5.97 -42.62 -21.73
C ALA A 304 -4.98 -41.85 -20.85
N LEU A 305 -5.26 -41.76 -19.54
CA LEU A 305 -4.35 -41.14 -18.58
C LEU A 305 -3.06 -41.93 -18.46
N LEU A 306 -3.12 -43.26 -18.34
CA LEU A 306 -1.93 -44.12 -18.29
C LEU A 306 -1.10 -44.05 -19.58
N ASP A 307 -1.75 -44.04 -20.75
CA ASP A 307 -1.09 -43.98 -22.05
C ASP A 307 -0.47 -42.60 -22.32
N SER A 308 -1.08 -41.53 -21.80
CA SER A 308 -0.56 -40.17 -21.96
C SER A 308 0.74 -39.93 -21.19
N GLY A 309 0.96 -40.68 -20.12
CA GLY A 309 2.10 -40.47 -19.22
C GLY A 309 2.11 -39.09 -18.56
N CYS A 310 0.94 -38.43 -18.42
CA CYS A 310 0.83 -37.13 -17.78
C CYS A 310 1.45 -37.15 -16.38
N GLU A 311 2.27 -36.14 -16.07
CA GLU A 311 3.03 -36.06 -14.81
C GLU A 311 2.44 -35.05 -13.83
N ARG A 312 1.87 -33.96 -14.36
CA ARG A 312 1.18 -32.94 -13.57
C ARG A 312 -0.31 -33.23 -13.56
N GLU A 313 -0.93 -33.07 -12.39
CA GLU A 313 -2.35 -33.32 -12.17
C GLU A 313 -3.23 -32.49 -13.13
N MET A 314 -2.92 -31.22 -13.32
CA MET A 314 -3.64 -30.34 -14.25
C MET A 314 -3.64 -30.87 -15.71
N ASP A 315 -2.55 -31.47 -16.17
CA ASP A 315 -2.47 -32.03 -17.52
C ASP A 315 -3.31 -33.32 -17.61
N CYS A 316 -3.30 -34.15 -16.57
CA CYS A 316 -4.15 -35.34 -16.47
C CYS A 316 -5.65 -34.97 -16.43
N ARG A 317 -6.03 -33.96 -15.64
CA ARG A 317 -7.40 -33.47 -15.51
C ARG A 317 -7.95 -33.04 -16.88
N LYS A 318 -7.21 -32.23 -17.63
CA LYS A 318 -7.58 -31.80 -18.99
C LYS A 318 -7.82 -32.97 -19.95
N ILE A 319 -7.05 -34.04 -19.86
CA ILE A 319 -7.24 -35.24 -20.69
C ILE A 319 -8.54 -35.95 -20.32
N CYS A 320 -8.79 -36.16 -19.03
CA CYS A 320 -10.02 -36.81 -18.57
C CYS A 320 -11.26 -35.96 -18.86
N ASP A 321 -11.21 -34.65 -18.61
CA ASP A 321 -12.29 -33.72 -18.91
C ASP A 321 -12.68 -33.77 -20.38
N LYS A 322 -11.70 -33.79 -21.29
CA LYS A 322 -11.95 -33.94 -22.72
C LYS A 322 -12.63 -35.26 -23.09
N ILE A 323 -12.34 -36.35 -22.39
CA ILE A 323 -12.98 -37.66 -22.59
C ILE A 323 -14.40 -37.65 -22.04
N MET A 324 -14.57 -37.13 -20.82
CA MET A 324 -15.85 -37.04 -20.14
C MET A 324 -16.81 -36.11 -20.90
N MET A 325 -16.33 -34.97 -21.40
CA MET A 325 -17.11 -34.08 -22.25
C MET A 325 -17.55 -34.76 -23.54
N LYS A 326 -16.67 -35.50 -24.23
CA LYS A 326 -17.06 -36.24 -25.43
C LYS A 326 -18.14 -37.28 -25.17
N LYS A 327 -18.12 -37.92 -23.99
CA LYS A 327 -19.06 -38.99 -23.64
C LYS A 327 -20.38 -38.46 -23.10
N HIS A 328 -20.34 -37.44 -22.24
CA HIS A 328 -21.50 -36.96 -21.48
C HIS A 328 -22.07 -35.65 -22.02
N ALA A 329 -21.31 -34.88 -22.81
CA ALA A 329 -21.73 -33.66 -23.46
C ALA A 329 -21.51 -33.71 -24.99
N PRO A 330 -22.12 -34.68 -25.71
CA PRO A 330 -21.90 -34.86 -27.15
C PRO A 330 -22.25 -33.61 -27.96
N LYS A 331 -23.23 -32.81 -27.52
CA LYS A 331 -23.60 -31.54 -28.16
C LYS A 331 -22.47 -30.51 -28.16
N CYS A 332 -21.67 -30.45 -27.08
CA CYS A 332 -20.49 -29.59 -27.02
C CYS A 332 -19.37 -30.14 -27.90
N ALA A 333 -19.16 -31.46 -27.86
CA ALA A 333 -18.16 -32.12 -28.69
C ALA A 333 -18.44 -32.00 -30.21
N GLU A 334 -19.71 -32.05 -30.62
CA GLU A 334 -20.16 -31.81 -32.01
C GLU A 334 -19.82 -30.39 -32.48
N LYS A 335 -19.84 -29.42 -31.55
CA LYS A 335 -19.45 -28.03 -31.79
C LYS A 335 -17.94 -27.78 -31.62
N ARG A 336 -17.17 -28.83 -31.36
CA ARG A 336 -15.72 -28.77 -31.09
C ARG A 336 -15.36 -27.93 -29.86
N ILE A 337 -16.29 -27.78 -28.92
CA ILE A 337 -16.04 -27.12 -27.64
C ILE A 337 -15.40 -28.18 -26.73
N THR A 338 -14.12 -27.98 -26.40
CA THR A 338 -13.34 -28.90 -25.56
C THR A 338 -13.10 -28.40 -24.16
N ASP A 339 -13.46 -27.14 -23.90
CA ASP A 339 -13.35 -26.51 -22.59
C ASP A 339 -14.67 -26.65 -21.81
N PRO A 340 -14.64 -27.13 -20.56
CA PRO A 340 -15.83 -27.31 -19.74
C PRO A 340 -16.63 -26.02 -19.52
N ASP A 341 -15.97 -24.88 -19.33
CA ASP A 341 -16.62 -23.60 -19.07
C ASP A 341 -17.28 -23.04 -20.33
N GLU A 342 -16.61 -23.14 -21.47
CA GLU A 342 -17.22 -22.81 -22.78
C GLU A 342 -18.44 -23.69 -23.06
N CYS A 343 -18.39 -24.98 -22.70
CA CYS A 343 -19.53 -25.88 -22.87
C CYS A 343 -20.66 -25.57 -21.90
N ALA A 344 -20.37 -25.20 -20.65
CA ALA A 344 -21.37 -24.76 -19.69
C ALA A 344 -22.11 -23.52 -20.23
N ARG A 345 -21.38 -22.51 -20.72
CA ARG A 345 -21.96 -21.32 -21.38
C ARG A 345 -22.79 -21.68 -22.61
N PHE A 346 -22.28 -22.58 -23.44
CA PHE A 346 -23.00 -23.06 -24.63
C PHE A 346 -24.30 -23.78 -24.25
N MET A 347 -24.30 -24.61 -23.21
CA MET A 347 -25.47 -25.35 -22.73
C MET A 347 -26.47 -24.44 -22.02
N ASP A 348 -26.02 -23.39 -21.33
CA ASP A 348 -26.89 -22.38 -20.73
C ASP A 348 -27.67 -21.58 -21.79
N ASN A 349 -27.12 -21.37 -22.99
CA ASN A 349 -27.87 -20.80 -24.11
C ASN A 349 -29.07 -21.66 -24.55
N PHE A 350 -29.07 -22.98 -24.28
CA PHE A 350 -30.22 -23.85 -24.56
C PHE A 350 -31.23 -23.91 -23.41
N ARG A 351 -30.88 -23.41 -22.21
CA ARG A 351 -31.79 -23.41 -21.06
C ARG A 351 -32.91 -22.38 -21.15
N GLY A 352 -32.98 -21.59 -22.22
CA GLY A 352 -34.19 -20.86 -22.61
C GLY A 352 -34.76 -19.93 -21.54
N GLY A 353 -34.29 -18.69 -21.52
CA GLY A 353 -35.19 -17.53 -21.57
C GLY A 353 -36.18 -17.19 -20.44
N ASP A 354 -36.28 -17.94 -19.34
CA ASP A 354 -37.25 -17.63 -18.27
C ASP A 354 -36.66 -17.53 -16.85
N ARG A 355 -35.33 -17.38 -16.72
CA ARG A 355 -34.80 -16.79 -15.49
C ARG A 355 -34.94 -15.28 -15.63
N MET A 356 -35.95 -14.72 -14.96
CA MET A 356 -36.07 -13.29 -14.63
C MET A 356 -34.87 -12.83 -13.79
N GLY A 357 -33.67 -12.84 -14.38
CA GLY A 357 -32.57 -12.02 -13.91
C GLY A 357 -32.88 -10.59 -14.33
N GLY A 358 -32.92 -9.68 -13.36
CA GLY A 358 -32.99 -8.24 -13.64
C GLY A 358 -31.93 -7.83 -14.67
N PRO A 359 -32.15 -6.71 -15.38
CA PRO A 359 -31.35 -6.32 -16.53
C PRO A 359 -29.86 -6.35 -16.19
N MET A 360 -29.16 -7.41 -16.63
CA MET A 360 -27.72 -7.39 -16.66
C MET A 360 -27.34 -6.43 -17.77
N ILE A 361 -26.84 -5.28 -17.36
CA ILE A 361 -26.33 -4.25 -18.25
C ILE A 361 -24.90 -4.66 -18.61
N ASP A 362 -24.74 -5.34 -19.75
CA ASP A 362 -23.44 -5.72 -20.30
C ASP A 362 -22.93 -4.60 -21.22
N PHE A 363 -22.26 -3.59 -20.66
CA PHE A 363 -21.58 -2.54 -21.44
C PHE A 363 -20.14 -2.96 -21.74
N ASN A 364 -19.92 -3.64 -22.86
CA ASN A 364 -18.58 -3.98 -23.31
C ASN A 364 -17.93 -2.78 -24.06
N CYS A 365 -17.79 -1.64 -23.39
CA CYS A 365 -17.22 -0.40 -23.96
C CYS A 365 -15.76 -0.57 -24.43
N LYS A 366 -15.10 -1.66 -24.01
CA LYS A 366 -13.70 -1.97 -24.33
C LYS A 366 -13.50 -2.39 -25.79
N GLU A 367 -14.54 -2.89 -26.45
CA GLU A 367 -14.48 -3.33 -27.85
C GLU A 367 -14.75 -2.21 -28.86
N ILE A 368 -15.14 -1.01 -28.40
CA ILE A 368 -15.37 0.15 -29.27
C ILE A 368 -14.02 0.73 -29.70
N SER A 369 -13.74 0.65 -31.00
CA SER A 369 -12.48 1.10 -31.59
C SER A 369 -12.34 2.62 -31.62
N ASP A 370 -13.44 3.35 -31.84
CA ASP A 370 -13.45 4.82 -31.81
C ASP A 370 -13.28 5.35 -30.37
N PRO A 371 -12.28 6.21 -30.10
CA PRO A 371 -12.03 6.71 -28.75
C PRO A 371 -13.15 7.61 -28.20
N ALA A 372 -13.81 8.41 -29.03
CA ALA A 372 -14.87 9.32 -28.58
C ALA A 372 -16.15 8.56 -28.27
N GLU A 373 -16.49 7.57 -29.10
CA GLU A 373 -17.65 6.69 -28.91
C GLU A 373 -17.45 5.75 -27.71
N ARG A 374 -16.21 5.32 -27.47
CA ARG A 374 -15.82 4.56 -26.27
C ARG A 374 -15.92 5.41 -25.01
N LEU A 375 -15.53 6.68 -25.06
CA LEU A 375 -15.67 7.60 -23.93
C LEU A 375 -17.14 7.84 -23.59
N ASP A 376 -17.99 8.10 -24.60
CA ASP A 376 -19.43 8.28 -24.43
C ASP A 376 -20.12 7.00 -23.88
N CYS A 377 -19.63 5.82 -24.24
CA CYS A 377 -20.08 4.54 -23.66
C CYS A 377 -19.77 4.47 -22.15
N TYR A 378 -18.56 4.85 -21.73
CA TYR A 378 -18.20 4.90 -20.30
C TYR A 378 -19.00 5.96 -19.54
N ASP A 379 -19.26 7.12 -20.13
CA ASP A 379 -20.06 8.18 -19.50
C ASP A 379 -21.52 7.74 -19.29
N LYS A 380 -22.11 7.04 -20.27
CA LYS A 380 -23.44 6.45 -20.15
C LYS A 380 -23.50 5.31 -19.13
N ALA A 381 -22.47 4.48 -19.07
CA ALA A 381 -22.38 3.42 -18.06
C ALA A 381 -22.24 4.01 -16.64
N SER A 382 -21.43 5.06 -16.47
CA SER A 382 -21.23 5.71 -15.16
C SER A 382 -22.47 6.47 -14.68
N SER A 383 -23.20 7.12 -15.58
CA SER A 383 -24.42 7.88 -15.23
C SER A 383 -25.57 6.97 -14.80
N GLN A 384 -25.65 5.74 -15.30
CA GLN A 384 -26.60 4.74 -14.80
C GLN A 384 -26.19 4.14 -13.44
N ALA A 385 -24.89 4.02 -13.15
CA ALA A 385 -24.39 3.58 -11.84
C ALA A 385 -24.63 4.61 -10.73
N LYS A 386 -24.68 5.91 -11.06
CA LYS A 386 -24.98 7.00 -10.11
C LYS A 386 -26.39 6.96 -9.50
N GLY A 387 -27.33 6.19 -10.07
CA GLY A 387 -28.67 6.01 -9.51
C GLY A 387 -28.75 5.18 -8.23
N PHE A 388 -27.66 4.54 -7.79
CA PHE A 388 -27.64 3.63 -6.63
C PHE A 388 -26.75 4.10 -5.46
N GLY A 389 -26.10 5.27 -5.55
CA GLY A 389 -25.31 5.85 -4.48
C GLY A 389 -26.13 6.86 -3.67
N GLY A 390 -26.74 6.41 -2.57
CA GLY A 390 -27.42 7.30 -1.63
C GLY A 390 -26.42 8.18 -0.86
N MET A 391 -26.21 9.40 -1.35
CA MET A 391 -26.00 10.65 -0.61
C MET A 391 -25.71 11.72 -1.68
N ASP A 392 -26.61 12.68 -1.83
CA ASP A 392 -26.52 13.71 -2.86
C ASP A 392 -25.32 14.63 -2.62
N ASP A 393 -24.24 14.43 -3.38
CA ASP A 393 -23.07 15.33 -3.46
C ASP A 393 -23.40 16.67 -4.15
N ASP A 394 -24.65 16.87 -4.56
CA ASP A 394 -25.10 17.99 -5.40
C ASP A 394 -25.51 19.23 -4.58
N TYR A 395 -24.78 19.52 -3.49
CA TYR A 395 -24.96 20.75 -2.73
C TYR A 395 -24.42 21.95 -3.51
N LYS A 396 -25.31 22.65 -4.23
CA LYS A 396 -25.06 23.94 -4.88
C LYS A 396 -25.37 25.11 -3.93
N GLY A 397 -24.61 25.21 -2.84
CA GLY A 397 -24.71 26.33 -1.90
C GLY A 397 -23.54 27.30 -2.00
N ASN A 398 -23.73 28.52 -1.49
CA ASN A 398 -22.65 29.51 -1.41
C ASN A 398 -21.53 29.01 -0.51
N CYS A 399 -20.28 29.28 -0.91
CA CYS A 399 -19.12 29.05 -0.06
C CYS A 399 -19.27 29.76 1.28
N MET A 400 -18.91 29.07 2.35
CA MET A 400 -18.89 29.65 3.67
C MET A 400 -17.80 30.72 3.74
N THR A 401 -18.14 31.91 4.25
CA THR A 401 -17.14 32.97 4.39
C THR A 401 -16.21 32.66 5.56
N GLU A 402 -15.03 33.31 5.60
CA GLU A 402 -14.10 33.15 6.73
C GLU A 402 -14.73 33.54 8.08
N SER A 403 -15.66 34.50 8.06
CA SER A 403 -16.44 34.89 9.24
C SER A 403 -17.39 33.76 9.69
N ASP A 404 -18.06 33.11 8.75
CA ASP A 404 -18.96 32.00 9.03
C ASP A 404 -18.20 30.76 9.53
N TRP A 405 -17.02 30.48 8.95
CA TRP A 405 -16.10 29.45 9.44
C TRP A 405 -15.70 29.70 10.90
N LYS A 406 -15.33 30.95 11.24
CA LYS A 406 -14.96 31.32 12.61
C LYS A 406 -16.14 31.20 13.59
N ALA A 407 -17.35 31.54 13.14
CA ALA A 407 -18.57 31.36 13.92
C ALA A 407 -18.84 29.86 14.18
N LYS A 408 -18.72 29.01 13.16
CA LYS A 408 -18.87 27.56 13.27
C LYS A 408 -17.82 26.93 14.19
N LYS A 409 -16.56 27.34 14.08
CA LYS A 409 -15.50 26.90 15.00
C LYS A 409 -15.81 27.26 16.46
N THR A 410 -16.38 28.45 16.68
CA THR A 410 -16.81 28.88 18.02
C THR A 410 -18.00 28.05 18.51
N GLU A 411 -18.95 27.72 17.63
CA GLU A 411 -20.07 26.82 17.92
C GLU A 411 -19.59 25.41 18.29
N CYS A 412 -18.64 24.83 17.54
CA CYS A 412 -18.05 23.53 17.85
C CYS A 412 -17.37 23.54 19.22
N LYS A 413 -16.58 24.58 19.53
CA LYS A 413 -15.94 24.75 20.83
C LYS A 413 -16.94 24.97 21.96
N ALA A 414 -18.03 25.67 21.72
CA ALA A 414 -19.09 25.83 22.71
C ALA A 414 -19.82 24.51 23.00
N LYS A 415 -19.97 23.65 21.98
CA LYS A 415 -20.68 22.37 22.09
C LYS A 415 -19.84 21.26 22.73
N PHE A 416 -18.57 21.14 22.36
CA PHE A 416 -17.70 20.04 22.79
C PHE A 416 -16.58 20.49 23.74
N GLY A 417 -16.19 21.76 23.75
CA GLY A 417 -15.12 22.32 24.58
C GLY A 417 -13.89 22.72 23.78
N ASP A 418 -12.84 23.20 24.46
CA ASP A 418 -11.62 23.72 23.79
C ASP A 418 -10.85 22.67 23.00
N HIS A 419 -11.11 21.38 23.25
CA HIS A 419 -10.53 20.24 22.56
C HIS A 419 -11.33 19.81 21.32
N ALA A 420 -12.39 20.53 20.93
CA ALA A 420 -13.14 20.22 19.72
C ALA A 420 -12.30 20.47 18.47
N GLY A 421 -12.27 19.49 17.56
CA GLY A 421 -11.79 19.63 16.20
C GLY A 421 -12.84 20.21 15.27
N ASP A 422 -12.38 20.92 14.24
CA ASP A 422 -13.19 21.43 13.15
C ASP A 422 -12.59 20.97 11.80
N GLU A 423 -13.23 20.00 11.16
CA GLU A 423 -12.88 19.57 9.80
C GLU A 423 -13.80 20.25 8.77
N PRO A 424 -13.25 20.89 7.73
CA PRO A 424 -14.07 21.52 6.70
C PRO A 424 -14.74 20.47 5.81
N ILE A 425 -16.05 20.60 5.63
CA ILE A 425 -16.80 19.86 4.62
C ILE A 425 -16.71 20.66 3.32
N MET A 426 -16.09 20.08 2.30
CA MET A 426 -15.85 20.74 1.02
C MET A 426 -16.98 20.42 0.03
N GLY A 427 -17.58 21.46 -0.56
CA GLY A 427 -18.60 21.36 -1.61
C GLY A 427 -18.27 22.22 -2.82
N ASP A 428 -18.96 22.02 -3.94
CA ASP A 428 -18.78 22.85 -5.13
C ASP A 428 -19.49 24.20 -4.94
N SER A 429 -18.74 25.29 -5.16
CA SER A 429 -19.24 26.66 -5.14
C SER A 429 -20.31 26.97 -6.21
N GLY A 430 -20.53 26.05 -7.16
CA GLY A 430 -21.32 26.29 -8.37
C GLY A 430 -20.56 27.12 -9.42
N GLN A 431 -19.31 27.51 -9.14
CA GLN A 431 -18.39 28.20 -10.05
C GLN A 431 -17.21 27.29 -10.47
N GLY A 432 -17.27 25.99 -10.17
CA GLY A 432 -16.28 25.00 -10.61
C GLY A 432 -15.05 24.89 -9.71
N TYR A 433 -15.10 25.43 -8.49
CA TYR A 433 -14.08 25.19 -7.46
C TYR A 433 -14.72 24.72 -6.16
N LYS A 434 -14.01 23.82 -5.45
CA LYS A 434 -14.41 23.32 -4.13
C LYS A 434 -14.10 24.36 -3.06
N CYS A 435 -15.04 24.60 -2.17
CA CYS A 435 -14.88 25.49 -1.02
C CYS A 435 -15.52 24.89 0.24
N PRO A 436 -15.16 25.34 1.45
CA PRO A 436 -15.84 24.92 2.67
C PRO A 436 -17.30 25.36 2.62
N ILE A 437 -18.23 24.41 2.76
CA ILE A 437 -19.67 24.66 2.82
C ILE A 437 -20.23 24.49 4.23
N ASP A 438 -19.55 23.71 5.07
CA ASP A 438 -19.90 23.52 6.49
C ASP A 438 -18.66 23.03 7.28
N ALA A 439 -18.78 22.92 8.61
CA ALA A 439 -17.76 22.39 9.49
C ALA A 439 -18.27 21.16 10.26
N LYS A 440 -17.56 20.04 10.17
CA LYS A 440 -17.80 18.87 11.01
C LYS A 440 -17.11 19.07 12.35
N CYS A 441 -17.90 19.27 13.41
CA CYS A 441 -17.39 19.32 14.77
C CYS A 441 -17.03 17.90 15.25
N ILE A 442 -15.76 17.67 15.60
CA ILE A 442 -15.27 16.39 16.13
C ILE A 442 -14.91 16.58 17.60
N ASP A 443 -15.44 15.72 18.46
CA ASP A 443 -15.13 15.75 19.89
C ASP A 443 -13.86 14.94 20.20
N PHE A 444 -12.71 15.61 20.33
CA PHE A 444 -11.47 14.94 20.73
C PHE A 444 -11.34 14.68 22.25
N SER A 445 -12.32 15.03 23.10
CA SER A 445 -12.25 14.62 24.52
C SER A 445 -12.32 13.10 24.66
N GLN A 446 -12.93 12.43 23.70
CA GLN A 446 -12.98 10.97 23.64
C GLN A 446 -11.65 10.35 23.14
N GLY A 447 -10.74 11.17 22.58
CA GLY A 447 -9.49 10.73 21.96
C GLY A 447 -8.27 10.59 22.88
N LYS A 448 -8.42 10.77 24.21
CA LYS A 448 -7.35 10.46 25.18
C LYS A 448 -7.44 9.06 25.78
N ILE A 449 -8.29 8.20 25.24
CA ILE A 449 -8.25 6.77 25.56
C ILE A 449 -7.12 6.20 24.70
N GLY A 450 -6.01 5.79 25.32
CA GLY A 450 -4.90 5.18 24.59
C GLY A 450 -5.39 3.98 23.78
N PHE A 451 -4.76 3.68 22.63
CA PHE A 451 -5.17 2.59 21.74
C PHE A 451 -5.35 1.25 22.50
N GLY A 452 -4.52 0.98 23.51
CA GLY A 452 -4.67 -0.18 24.40
C GLY A 452 -5.97 -0.18 25.23
N GLU A 453 -6.40 0.97 25.74
CA GLU A 453 -7.64 1.11 26.52
C GLU A 453 -8.89 1.04 25.60
N ILE A 454 -8.76 1.46 24.32
CA ILE A 454 -9.82 1.26 23.30
C ILE A 454 -10.01 -0.24 23.03
N LYS A 455 -8.94 -0.99 22.72
CA LYS A 455 -9.02 -2.45 22.50
C LYS A 455 -9.54 -3.18 23.74
N GLN A 456 -9.22 -2.71 24.94
CA GLN A 456 -9.74 -3.30 26.17
C GLN A 456 -11.26 -3.07 26.31
N LYS A 457 -11.75 -1.85 26.05
CA LYS A 457 -13.19 -1.54 26.08
C LYS A 457 -13.99 -2.25 24.99
N GLU A 458 -13.37 -2.45 23.83
CA GLU A 458 -13.95 -3.23 22.74
C GLU A 458 -14.10 -4.71 23.14
N LYS A 459 -13.07 -5.31 23.75
CA LYS A 459 -13.16 -6.67 24.32
C LYS A 459 -14.23 -6.78 25.40
N GLU A 460 -14.30 -5.80 26.31
CA GLU A 460 -15.35 -5.75 27.34
C GLU A 460 -16.75 -5.61 26.72
N CYS A 461 -16.89 -4.85 25.64
CA CYS A 461 -18.14 -4.72 24.89
C CYS A 461 -18.58 -6.04 24.27
N ALA A 462 -17.65 -6.72 23.57
CA ALA A 462 -17.88 -8.02 22.97
C ALA A 462 -18.34 -9.04 24.01
N SER A 463 -17.58 -9.21 25.10
CA SER A 463 -17.94 -10.15 26.19
C SER A 463 -19.28 -9.81 26.85
N LYS A 464 -19.57 -8.51 27.05
CA LYS A 464 -20.83 -8.06 27.65
C LYS A 464 -22.03 -8.37 26.75
N CYS A 465 -21.94 -8.13 25.44
CA CYS A 465 -23.03 -8.41 24.52
C CYS A 465 -23.17 -9.90 24.22
N GLU A 466 -22.06 -10.65 24.16
CA GLU A 466 -22.05 -12.10 24.04
C GLU A 466 -22.74 -12.78 25.23
N SER A 467 -22.52 -12.29 26.45
CA SER A 467 -23.24 -12.77 27.65
C SER A 467 -24.77 -12.57 27.57
N GLN A 468 -25.23 -11.68 26.70
CA GLN A 468 -26.64 -11.40 26.44
C GLN A 468 -27.16 -12.08 25.16
N GLN A 469 -26.31 -12.83 24.45
CA GLN A 469 -26.60 -13.40 23.12
C GLN A 469 -27.02 -12.32 22.10
N LYS A 470 -26.34 -11.17 22.14
CA LYS A 470 -26.61 -10.01 21.29
C LYS A 470 -25.41 -9.72 20.38
N ALA A 471 -25.69 -9.30 19.15
CA ALA A 471 -24.65 -8.71 18.31
C ALA A 471 -24.14 -7.41 18.95
N TRP A 472 -22.90 -7.02 18.66
CA TRP A 472 -22.28 -5.85 19.29
C TRP A 472 -21.66 -4.90 18.28
N ASP A 473 -21.60 -3.63 18.66
CA ASP A 473 -20.98 -2.54 17.91
C ASP A 473 -20.31 -1.59 18.91
N PHE A 474 -19.02 -1.34 18.70
CA PHE A 474 -18.21 -0.43 19.50
C PHE A 474 -17.76 0.77 18.66
N SER A 475 -18.73 1.57 18.22
CA SER A 475 -18.47 2.80 17.45
C SER A 475 -18.38 4.02 18.38
N TYR A 476 -17.40 4.90 18.14
CA TYR A 476 -17.22 6.18 18.86
C TYR A 476 -17.09 6.00 20.40
N GLY A 477 -16.43 4.93 20.84
CA GLY A 477 -16.23 4.66 22.27
C GLY A 477 -17.49 4.24 23.04
N VAL A 478 -18.61 3.96 22.34
CA VAL A 478 -19.88 3.55 22.94
C VAL A 478 -20.20 2.12 22.53
N CYS A 479 -20.32 1.22 23.52
CA CYS A 479 -20.76 -0.15 23.30
C CYS A 479 -22.29 -0.24 23.13
N LYS A 480 -22.75 -0.78 22.00
CA LYS A 480 -24.16 -1.10 21.72
C LYS A 480 -24.33 -2.60 21.52
N CYS A 481 -25.31 -3.20 22.19
CA CYS A 481 -25.70 -4.60 21.99
C CYS A 481 -27.07 -4.66 21.30
N TYR A 482 -27.14 -5.29 20.12
CA TYR A 482 -28.38 -5.46 19.36
C TYR A 482 -29.05 -6.79 19.71
N GLY A 483 -30.28 -6.71 20.22
CA GLY A 483 -31.11 -7.90 20.50
C GLY A 483 -31.54 -8.59 19.23
N SER A 484 -31.66 -9.91 19.29
CA SER A 484 -32.21 -10.78 18.23
C SER A 484 -33.72 -10.62 18.01
N ASP A 485 -34.34 -9.54 18.48
CA ASP A 485 -35.74 -9.19 18.22
C ASP A 485 -35.92 -8.63 16.79
N TRP A 486 -35.08 -9.06 15.84
CA TRP A 486 -35.38 -9.00 14.42
C TRP A 486 -36.41 -10.11 14.11
N GLU A 487 -37.60 -9.99 14.72
CA GLU A 487 -38.78 -10.64 14.19
C GLU A 487 -39.05 -10.04 12.81
N ASP A 488 -39.09 -10.93 11.81
CA ASP A 488 -39.54 -10.66 10.45
C ASP A 488 -40.72 -9.67 10.42
N GLY A 489 -40.54 -8.55 9.72
CA GLY A 489 -41.62 -7.84 9.03
C GLY A 489 -42.77 -7.31 9.89
N GLY A 490 -42.50 -6.53 10.93
CA GLY A 490 -43.50 -5.67 11.57
C GLY A 490 -43.37 -4.23 11.09
N GLU A 491 -44.33 -3.76 10.28
CA GLU A 491 -44.51 -2.34 9.93
C GLU A 491 -44.44 -1.48 11.21
N GLY A 492 -43.38 -0.67 11.31
CA GLY A 492 -43.19 0.23 12.43
C GLY A 492 -44.28 1.32 12.46
N PRO A 493 -44.63 1.83 13.65
CA PRO A 493 -45.66 2.83 13.81
C PRO A 493 -45.22 4.13 13.13
N SER A 494 -46.11 4.70 12.30
CA SER A 494 -45.87 5.97 11.64
C SER A 494 -45.73 7.07 12.69
N ASP A 495 -44.49 7.45 12.98
CA ASP A 495 -44.20 8.66 13.72
C ASP A 495 -44.74 9.84 12.89
N GLY A 496 -45.67 10.57 13.52
CA GLY A 496 -46.36 11.70 12.92
C GLY A 496 -45.37 12.80 12.56
N TRP A 497 -45.00 12.84 11.29
CA TRP A 497 -44.55 14.05 10.63
C TRP A 497 -45.81 14.75 10.14
N ASP A 498 -46.07 15.94 10.69
CA ASP A 498 -47.03 16.88 10.11
C ASP A 498 -46.67 17.07 8.63
N GLU A 499 -47.46 16.44 7.75
CA GLU A 499 -47.44 16.71 6.32
C GLU A 499 -47.78 18.19 6.16
N GLY A 500 -46.74 19.00 5.92
CA GLY A 500 -46.92 20.34 5.37
C GLY A 500 -47.79 20.24 4.11
N PRO A 501 -48.56 21.30 3.77
CA PRO A 501 -49.58 21.23 2.73
C PRO A 501 -48.93 20.99 1.35
N GLY A 502 -48.70 19.73 1.02
CA GLY A 502 -48.25 19.28 -0.28
C GLY A 502 -49.35 19.48 -1.32
N CYS A 503 -48.96 19.42 -2.59
CA CYS A 503 -49.76 19.67 -3.79
C CYS A 503 -50.93 18.69 -4.02
N HIS A 504 -51.70 18.33 -3.00
CA HIS A 504 -52.78 17.35 -3.10
C HIS A 504 -53.97 17.84 -3.94
N ASP A 505 -54.04 19.13 -4.27
CA ASP A 505 -55.07 19.66 -5.18
C ASP A 505 -54.66 20.95 -5.92
N CYS A 506 -53.70 20.85 -6.84
CA CYS A 506 -53.32 22.00 -7.67
C CYS A 506 -54.45 22.48 -8.59
N ALA A 507 -55.42 21.62 -8.90
CA ALA A 507 -56.58 22.00 -9.68
C ALA A 507 -57.49 22.98 -8.91
N ALA A 508 -57.67 22.79 -7.59
CA ALA A 508 -58.39 23.74 -6.75
C ALA A 508 -57.60 25.06 -6.54
N GLY A 509 -56.27 24.98 -6.50
CA GLY A 509 -55.39 26.15 -6.35
C GLY A 509 -55.28 27.05 -7.58
N CYS A 510 -55.59 26.51 -8.77
CA CYS A 510 -55.40 27.16 -10.07
C CYS A 510 -56.70 27.19 -10.91
N PRO A 511 -57.78 27.83 -10.45
CA PRO A 511 -59.04 27.84 -11.19
C PRO A 511 -58.87 28.52 -12.55
N GLY A 512 -59.21 27.78 -13.62
CA GLY A 512 -59.17 28.26 -15.00
C GLY A 512 -57.87 28.01 -15.76
N ALA A 513 -56.86 27.40 -15.13
CA ALA A 513 -55.62 27.02 -15.80
C ALA A 513 -55.90 25.89 -16.81
N SER A 514 -55.27 25.94 -17.98
CA SER A 514 -55.28 24.87 -18.98
C SER A 514 -54.43 23.67 -18.52
N ARG A 515 -53.42 23.92 -17.68
CA ARG A 515 -52.57 22.88 -17.06
C ARG A 515 -52.04 23.34 -15.71
N THR A 516 -51.85 22.39 -14.79
CA THR A 516 -51.25 22.64 -13.48
C THR A 516 -50.21 21.58 -13.17
N ASP A 517 -49.03 21.99 -12.69
CA ASP A 517 -47.96 21.08 -12.27
C ASP A 517 -47.56 21.38 -10.81
N CYS A 518 -47.11 20.35 -10.07
CA CYS A 518 -46.51 20.53 -8.75
C CYS A 518 -44.99 20.55 -8.88
N VAL A 519 -44.37 21.66 -8.52
CA VAL A 519 -42.91 21.82 -8.53
C VAL A 519 -42.49 22.34 -7.16
N ASN A 520 -41.66 21.58 -6.45
CA ASN A 520 -41.16 21.91 -5.10
C ASN A 520 -42.28 22.22 -4.10
N ASP A 521 -43.28 21.34 -3.99
CA ASP A 521 -44.46 21.49 -3.12
C ASP A 521 -45.29 22.77 -3.35
N ARG A 522 -45.20 23.34 -4.56
CA ARG A 522 -46.02 24.49 -4.98
C ARG A 522 -46.70 24.21 -6.33
N CYS A 523 -47.96 24.62 -6.43
CA CYS A 523 -48.73 24.49 -7.66
C CYS A 523 -48.39 25.63 -8.63
N GLU A 524 -47.94 25.28 -9.84
CA GLU A 524 -47.80 26.19 -10.96
C GLU A 524 -49.01 26.10 -11.88
N CYS A 525 -49.59 27.24 -12.24
CA CYS A 525 -50.80 27.34 -13.06
C CYS A 525 -50.45 27.90 -14.45
N TYR A 526 -50.78 27.18 -15.52
CA TYR A 526 -50.57 27.61 -16.90
C TYR A 526 -51.93 27.95 -17.54
N TYR A 527 -52.05 29.12 -18.16
CA TYR A 527 -53.28 29.60 -18.81
C TYR A 527 -53.03 29.78 -20.31
N ASP A 528 -53.78 29.07 -21.15
CA ASP A 528 -53.65 29.20 -22.60
C ASP A 528 -54.28 30.52 -23.07
N GLY A 529 -53.44 31.52 -23.27
CA GLY A 529 -53.86 32.79 -23.86
C GLY A 529 -52.76 33.82 -23.75
N ASP A 530 -51.81 33.78 -24.70
CA ASP A 530 -51.21 34.95 -25.33
C ASP A 530 -50.39 34.49 -26.54
N GLU A 531 -51.03 34.59 -27.70
CA GLU A 531 -50.46 34.43 -29.03
C GLU A 531 -49.43 35.57 -29.25
N TYR A 532 -48.18 35.36 -28.80
CA TYR A 532 -47.09 36.31 -29.05
C TYR A 532 -46.56 36.09 -30.47
N THR A 533 -46.94 37.02 -31.34
CA THR A 533 -46.54 37.15 -32.74
C THR A 533 -45.03 37.33 -32.87
N ASP A 534 -44.42 36.45 -33.67
CA ASP A 534 -43.05 36.50 -34.15
C ASP A 534 -42.84 37.74 -35.06
N THR A 535 -41.98 38.67 -34.60
CA THR A 535 -41.48 39.77 -35.42
C THR A 535 -39.96 39.84 -35.29
N SER A 536 -39.25 39.24 -36.25
CA SER A 536 -37.82 39.45 -36.47
C SER A 536 -37.60 40.51 -37.56
N PRO A 537 -36.89 41.62 -37.31
CA PRO A 537 -36.41 42.52 -38.35
C PRO A 537 -34.89 42.38 -38.62
N VAL A 538 -34.59 41.99 -39.85
CA VAL A 538 -33.65 42.56 -40.85
C VAL A 538 -32.44 43.41 -40.39
N ASP A 539 -31.27 43.01 -40.93
CA ASP A 539 -30.01 43.70 -41.30
C ASP A 539 -29.49 44.97 -40.59
N GLY A 540 -28.17 44.98 -40.41
CA GLY A 540 -27.35 46.19 -40.30
C GLY A 540 -25.86 45.89 -40.08
N GLY A 541 -25.07 45.86 -41.16
CA GLY A 541 -23.60 45.86 -41.09
C GLY A 541 -23.03 47.26 -40.84
N ASP A 542 -21.73 47.33 -40.55
CA ASP A 542 -20.78 48.24 -41.23
C ASP A 542 -19.33 48.03 -40.77
N ASP A 543 -18.44 48.35 -41.70
CA ASP A 543 -17.00 48.12 -41.76
C ASP A 543 -16.14 48.93 -40.76
N THR A 544 -14.91 48.48 -40.50
CA THR A 544 -13.72 49.33 -40.74
C THR A 544 -12.39 48.55 -40.76
N ASP A 545 -11.55 49.05 -41.65
CA ASP A 545 -10.37 48.51 -42.34
C ASP A 545 -9.04 48.94 -41.66
N SER A 546 -7.91 48.43 -42.18
CA SER A 546 -6.47 48.81 -42.03
C SER A 546 -5.59 47.71 -41.40
N GLY A 547 -4.56 47.11 -42.01
CA GLY A 547 -3.96 47.26 -43.33
C GLY A 547 -2.61 46.50 -43.43
N THR A 548 -2.31 46.03 -44.65
CA THR A 548 -1.00 45.98 -45.35
C THR A 548 0.18 45.08 -44.91
N ASP A 549 0.47 44.11 -45.79
CA ASP A 549 1.69 43.86 -46.59
C ASP A 549 2.91 43.07 -46.08
N GLY A 550 3.29 42.08 -46.92
CA GLY A 550 4.62 41.46 -47.08
C GLY A 550 4.56 39.93 -46.92
N GLY A 551 4.59 39.05 -47.93
CA GLY A 551 5.29 39.09 -49.23
C GLY A 551 6.54 38.20 -49.15
N GLY A 552 6.53 37.01 -49.76
CA GLY A 552 7.71 36.14 -49.81
C GLY A 552 7.45 34.69 -50.25
N ASP A 553 7.41 34.49 -51.56
CA ASP A 553 7.37 33.21 -52.30
C ASP A 553 8.60 32.30 -52.05
N THR A 554 8.45 30.97 -52.13
CA THR A 554 8.92 30.13 -53.27
C THR A 554 8.95 28.61 -52.97
N ASP A 555 8.24 27.89 -53.82
CA ASP A 555 8.56 26.64 -54.55
C ASP A 555 9.08 25.35 -53.88
N SER A 556 8.17 24.37 -53.84
CA SER A 556 8.15 23.18 -54.72
C SER A 556 9.48 22.54 -55.16
N GLY A 557 9.72 21.30 -54.71
CA GLY A 557 10.68 20.37 -55.29
C GLY A 557 10.28 18.91 -55.06
N ALA A 558 9.73 18.27 -56.09
CA ALA A 558 9.37 16.85 -56.15
C ALA A 558 10.47 16.01 -56.84
N GLY A 559 10.53 14.71 -56.50
CA GLY A 559 11.25 13.64 -57.24
C GLY A 559 12.11 12.80 -56.31
N GLY A 560 11.72 11.57 -55.93
CA GLY A 560 11.93 10.32 -56.71
C GLY A 560 13.28 9.70 -56.26
N GLY A 561 13.47 8.42 -55.95
CA GLY A 561 12.83 7.14 -56.22
C GLY A 561 13.96 6.09 -56.26
N GLY A 562 13.71 4.85 -55.80
CA GLY A 562 14.64 3.70 -55.84
C GLY A 562 15.18 3.32 -54.45
N GLY A 563 15.04 2.12 -53.89
CA GLY A 563 14.72 0.81 -54.45
C GLY A 563 16.01 -0.02 -54.58
N THR A 564 16.26 -0.96 -53.65
CA THR A 564 16.83 -2.30 -53.93
C THR A 564 16.69 -3.24 -52.73
N ASP A 565 16.32 -4.46 -53.08
CA ASP A 565 16.12 -5.69 -52.34
C ASP A 565 17.37 -6.34 -51.70
N SER A 566 17.09 -7.15 -50.68
CA SER A 566 17.53 -8.54 -50.39
C SER A 566 19.02 -8.91 -50.39
N GLY A 567 19.46 -9.53 -49.29
CA GLY A 567 20.71 -10.28 -49.17
C GLY A 567 20.69 -11.25 -48.00
N ASP A 568 20.32 -12.50 -48.30
CA ASP A 568 20.32 -13.70 -47.47
C ASP A 568 21.74 -14.33 -47.41
N GLY A 569 22.00 -15.16 -46.40
CA GLY A 569 23.21 -16.00 -46.24
C GLY A 569 23.88 -15.81 -44.87
N GLY A 570 24.08 -16.80 -44.01
CA GLY A 570 24.13 -18.25 -44.20
C GLY A 570 25.53 -18.79 -43.87
N GLY A 571 25.75 -19.17 -42.61
CA GLY A 571 26.45 -20.41 -42.26
C GLY A 571 27.95 -20.41 -41.92
N VAL A 572 28.23 -21.27 -40.92
CA VAL A 572 29.41 -22.12 -40.69
C VAL A 572 30.52 -21.60 -39.75
N GLY A 573 30.47 -22.07 -38.50
CA GLY A 573 31.43 -23.05 -37.94
C GLY A 573 32.82 -22.55 -37.50
N GLY A 574 33.14 -22.78 -36.22
CA GLY A 574 34.51 -22.69 -35.72
C GLY A 574 34.61 -22.80 -34.22
N GLY A 575 34.57 -24.04 -33.70
CA GLY A 575 34.94 -24.33 -32.32
C GLY A 575 36.42 -24.03 -32.07
N GLY A 576 36.72 -23.41 -30.93
CA GLY A 576 38.08 -23.12 -30.48
C GLY A 576 38.15 -23.27 -28.97
N SER A 577 38.45 -24.47 -28.52
CA SER A 577 38.91 -24.78 -27.16
C SER A 577 40.29 -24.15 -26.95
N GLY A 578 40.52 -23.49 -25.81
CA GLY A 578 41.87 -23.04 -25.46
C GLY A 578 41.98 -22.40 -24.08
N GLY A 579 42.71 -23.08 -23.19
CA GLY A 579 43.62 -22.40 -22.26
C GLY A 579 43.12 -22.17 -20.83
N SER A 580 43.15 -23.21 -20.01
CA SER A 580 43.29 -23.05 -18.56
C SER A 580 44.75 -22.72 -18.25
N ASP A 581 45.08 -21.44 -18.05
CA ASP A 581 46.40 -21.05 -17.54
C ASP A 581 46.34 -20.83 -16.02
N SER A 582 46.98 -21.75 -15.32
CA SER A 582 47.32 -21.68 -13.91
C SER A 582 48.57 -20.80 -13.78
N GLY A 583 48.41 -19.60 -13.23
CA GLY A 583 49.52 -18.68 -12.96
C GLY A 583 49.57 -18.32 -11.48
N GLY A 584 50.34 -19.10 -10.71
CA GLY A 584 50.71 -18.71 -9.36
C GLY A 584 51.69 -17.54 -9.37
N SER A 585 51.47 -16.58 -8.49
CA SER A 585 52.48 -15.60 -8.08
C SER A 585 52.48 -15.49 -6.56
N SER A 586 53.47 -16.16 -5.99
CA SER A 586 54.08 -15.90 -4.69
C SER A 586 54.64 -14.47 -4.63
N GLY A 587 54.29 -13.73 -3.59
CA GLY A 587 54.92 -12.46 -3.22
C GLY A 587 54.68 -12.17 -1.76
N GLY A 588 55.69 -12.46 -0.93
CA GLY A 588 55.69 -12.21 0.51
C GLY A 588 55.83 -10.72 0.86
N GLY A 589 55.46 -10.40 2.09
CA GLY A 589 55.62 -9.09 2.71
C GLY A 589 55.35 -9.17 4.20
N ASP A 590 56.37 -9.59 4.95
CA ASP A 590 56.48 -9.45 6.40
C ASP A 590 56.44 -7.99 6.83
N SER A 591 55.69 -7.68 7.89
CA SER A 591 55.94 -6.68 8.94
C SER A 591 54.63 -6.47 9.70
N GLY A 592 54.52 -6.43 11.02
CA GLY A 592 55.47 -6.45 12.12
C GLY A 592 54.61 -6.12 13.35
N GLY A 593 54.73 -6.91 14.41
CA GLY A 593 53.93 -6.72 15.63
C GLY A 593 54.27 -5.44 16.39
N SER A 594 53.35 -5.02 17.24
CA SER A 594 53.61 -4.19 18.42
C SER A 594 52.52 -4.43 19.46
N ASP A 595 52.85 -5.31 20.41
CA ASP A 595 52.25 -5.38 21.72
C ASP A 595 52.58 -4.12 22.54
N SER A 596 51.59 -3.58 23.26
CA SER A 596 51.70 -2.96 24.59
C SER A 596 50.30 -2.41 24.93
N GLY A 597 49.70 -2.58 26.11
CA GLY A 597 50.21 -2.98 27.41
C GLY A 597 49.52 -2.11 28.46
N GLY A 598 48.45 -2.63 29.08
CA GLY A 598 48.04 -2.50 30.49
C GLY A 598 47.81 -1.14 31.17
N SER A 599 46.64 -1.02 31.83
CA SER A 599 46.43 -0.72 33.28
C SER A 599 45.05 -0.05 33.47
N SER A 600 44.07 -0.65 34.14
CA SER A 600 43.89 -0.94 35.58
C SER A 600 43.52 0.28 36.46
N GLY A 601 42.35 0.16 37.10
CA GLY A 601 41.78 1.05 38.13
C GLY A 601 40.24 1.01 38.04
N GLY A 602 39.42 0.56 39.00
CA GLY A 602 39.62 0.27 40.41
C GLY A 602 38.62 1.06 41.26
N GLY A 603 37.60 0.38 41.81
CA GLY A 603 36.61 0.87 42.79
C GLY A 603 35.19 0.39 42.42
N GLY A 604 34.50 -0.53 43.12
CA GLY A 604 34.26 -0.62 44.57
C GLY A 604 33.20 0.43 44.95
N SER A 605 31.98 0.13 45.43
CA SER A 605 31.58 -0.85 46.46
C SER A 605 30.05 -0.91 46.64
N GLY A 606 29.55 -2.03 47.22
CA GLY A 606 28.30 -2.16 47.99
C GLY A 606 27.15 -2.83 47.22
N GLY A 607 26.72 -4.07 47.48
CA GLY A 607 26.25 -4.65 48.76
C GLY A 607 24.74 -4.37 48.89
N SER A 608 23.81 -5.27 49.17
CA SER A 608 23.81 -6.61 49.76
C SER A 608 22.36 -7.14 49.78
N ASN A 609 22.21 -8.47 49.90
CA ASN A 609 21.07 -9.22 50.47
C ASN A 609 19.80 -9.34 49.61
N ASP A 610 18.96 -10.35 49.71
CA ASP A 610 18.91 -11.73 50.24
C ASP A 610 17.45 -12.10 49.97
N GLY A 611 17.13 -13.33 49.58
CA GLY A 611 15.73 -13.74 49.58
C GLY A 611 15.40 -14.94 48.70
N GLY A 612 15.89 -16.12 49.11
CA GLY A 612 15.32 -17.38 48.66
C GLY A 612 13.90 -17.57 49.19
N SER A 613 13.11 -18.35 48.46
CA SER A 613 11.96 -19.09 48.98
C SER A 613 11.66 -20.25 48.05
N ASP A 614 12.20 -21.41 48.43
CA ASP A 614 11.68 -22.72 48.06
C ASP A 614 10.21 -22.83 48.51
N SER A 615 9.36 -23.43 47.69
CA SER A 615 8.15 -24.09 48.14
C SER A 615 7.77 -25.18 47.15
N GLY A 616 8.19 -26.40 47.48
CA GLY A 616 7.64 -27.60 46.89
C GLY A 616 6.18 -27.81 47.29
N GLY A 617 5.44 -28.49 46.43
CA GLY A 617 4.08 -28.94 46.69
C GLY A 617 3.75 -30.09 45.76
N GLY A 618 4.17 -31.29 46.15
CA GLY A 618 3.71 -32.54 45.54
C GLY A 618 2.22 -32.74 45.78
N GLY A 619 1.55 -33.32 44.79
CA GLY A 619 0.15 -33.70 44.84
C GLY A 619 -0.11 -34.90 43.95
N ASP A 620 0.38 -36.07 44.37
CA ASP A 620 -0.15 -37.36 43.96
C ASP A 620 -1.65 -37.42 44.29
N SER A 621 -2.48 -37.79 43.32
CA SER A 621 -3.82 -38.34 43.56
C SER A 621 -4.19 -39.21 42.35
N GLY A 622 -4.09 -40.51 42.56
CA GLY A 622 -4.38 -41.52 41.56
C GLY A 622 -5.87 -41.87 41.43
N GLY A 623 -6.10 -42.73 40.44
CA GLY A 623 -7.06 -43.83 40.52
C GLY A 623 -8.46 -43.55 39.98
N GLY A 624 -8.83 -44.32 38.95
CA GLY A 624 -10.22 -44.47 38.51
C GLY A 624 -10.32 -45.23 37.19
N SER A 625 -10.35 -46.56 37.29
CA SER A 625 -10.61 -47.51 36.20
C SER A 625 -12.10 -47.56 35.82
N ASP A 626 -12.38 -48.35 34.76
CA ASP A 626 -13.68 -48.81 34.22
C ASP A 626 -14.18 -47.95 33.04
N GLY A 627 -14.54 -48.47 31.87
CA GLY A 627 -14.80 -49.84 31.43
C GLY A 627 -16.02 -49.83 30.48
N GLY A 628 -15.88 -50.44 29.28
CA GLY A 628 -17.01 -50.80 28.39
C GLY A 628 -17.42 -49.71 27.39
N GLY A 629 -17.75 -50.01 26.13
CA GLY A 629 -17.95 -51.31 25.50
C GLY A 629 -18.11 -51.18 23.99
N SER A 630 -17.84 -52.29 23.31
CA SER A 630 -18.08 -52.49 21.88
C SER A 630 -19.55 -52.29 21.51
N GLY A 631 -19.78 -51.47 20.49
CA GLY A 631 -21.06 -51.37 19.78
C GLY A 631 -20.80 -51.38 18.27
N GLY A 632 -20.73 -52.57 17.68
CA GLY A 632 -20.75 -52.72 16.23
C GLY A 632 -22.14 -52.39 15.69
N GLY A 633 -22.20 -51.39 14.81
CA GLY A 633 -23.41 -51.01 14.07
C GLY A 633 -23.08 -50.87 12.60
N GLY A 634 -23.29 -51.94 11.83
CA GLY A 634 -23.32 -51.88 10.37
C GLY A 634 -24.60 -51.18 9.92
N GLY A 635 -24.46 -50.00 9.32
CA GLY A 635 -25.52 -49.28 8.61
C GLY A 635 -25.12 -49.12 7.14
N GLY A 636 -25.98 -49.59 6.24
CA GLY A 636 -25.71 -49.65 4.80
C GLY A 636 -25.60 -48.29 4.13
N VAL A 637 -24.66 -48.20 3.19
CA VAL A 637 -24.49 -47.07 2.27
C VAL A 637 -25.56 -47.16 1.18
N THR A 638 -26.54 -46.25 1.21
CA THR A 638 -27.36 -45.91 0.05
C THR A 638 -26.76 -44.68 -0.60
N GLY A 639 -26.51 -44.77 -1.91
CA GLY A 639 -25.68 -43.83 -2.66
C GLY A 639 -26.24 -42.42 -2.74
N ASP A 640 -25.39 -41.47 -2.36
CA ASP A 640 -25.47 -40.08 -2.74
C ASP A 640 -24.30 -39.72 -3.68
N VAL A 641 -24.61 -38.79 -4.57
CA VAL A 641 -23.79 -38.36 -5.72
C VAL A 641 -22.46 -37.77 -5.23
N VAL A 642 -21.34 -38.40 -5.61
CA VAL A 642 -19.99 -37.87 -5.41
C VAL A 642 -19.81 -36.66 -6.32
N GLY A 643 -19.99 -35.46 -5.77
CA GLY A 643 -19.58 -34.20 -6.38
C GLY A 643 -18.10 -33.93 -6.08
N GLY A 644 -17.26 -34.00 -7.11
CA GLY A 644 -16.08 -33.15 -7.40
C GLY A 644 -14.95 -32.87 -6.40
N GLY A 645 -15.10 -33.08 -5.08
CA GLY A 645 -14.18 -32.49 -4.08
C GLY A 645 -12.93 -33.30 -3.71
N PHE A 646 -12.75 -34.52 -4.24
CA PHE A 646 -11.67 -35.40 -3.77
C PHE A 646 -10.29 -35.11 -4.40
N LEU A 647 -10.24 -34.47 -5.57
CA LEU A 647 -8.96 -34.22 -6.27
C LEU A 647 -8.28 -32.92 -5.83
N ASP A 648 -9.03 -31.90 -5.42
CA ASP A 648 -8.49 -30.58 -5.08
C ASP A 648 -7.70 -30.58 -3.74
N TYR A 649 -7.86 -31.60 -2.87
CA TYR A 649 -7.17 -31.68 -1.57
C TYR A 649 -5.73 -32.23 -1.66
N TYR A 650 -5.35 -32.91 -2.76
CA TYR A 650 -4.11 -33.69 -2.81
C TYR A 650 -3.01 -33.11 -3.72
N TYR A 651 -3.34 -32.13 -4.56
CA TYR A 651 -2.44 -31.57 -5.56
C TYR A 651 -2.54 -30.04 -5.68
N GLY A 652 -3.29 -29.40 -4.77
CA GLY A 652 -3.34 -27.96 -4.60
C GLY A 652 -2.10 -27.42 -3.89
#